data_AF-A0A945WJA2-F1
#
_entry.id   AF-A0A945WJA2-F1
#
_cell.length_a   1.000
_cell.length_b   1.000
_cell.length_c   1.000
_cell.angle_alpha   90.00
_cell.angle_beta   90.00
_cell.angle_gamma   90.00
#
_symmetry.space_group_name_H-M   'P 1'
#
loop_
_entity.id
_entity.type
_entity.pdbx_description
1 polymer ?
#
loop_
_entity_poly.entity_id
_entity_poly.type
_entity_poly.pdbx_seq_one_letter_code
_entity_poly.pdbx_strand_id
1 'polypeptide(L)'
;MKTFTLLKRAVLSVMFSAIAVVGFGQLITVGNGSTVTGTGNGYTGDTPFGTWYMDDQTQMLYPASEVAAAGGVSGFMNDLRFNITQVGSPAMTDLTIKIGFTSSATIYNLQNTAGYTTVYTNSSYNTSLGWNIFDFSSPVFWNGTDNIIVDVCFNNSSYSLNSHMTADFFSGRVACYYTDNPNGSICGLYTGYSYSRRAQCAFTILPPYADDAGIVAILSPVLPTCDLDSIDVEVVVQNAGQDTLYDCDIKWQINNGTPTTYSYTGVVNPQGGTDTLTLSTYSFTNFDDLTVWTENPNGATDSLPGNDTTAMGVASGLSGTYGIPGDYATFQDAADDLMTFGVCGPVVMEAANGTYSEQVSLGNVLGTSDSNSVTFTSVSGNMADVTLEFASSSTANNYVVDVNDADYVSFTNMTIRNTGTSIYGRAVVVQNNAMNFTVDNCHVIANSYPYTGDYTTAIYANGNNHNLTITNNTIEKGGYGIRVYGGGNTNRVENVTIEDNHMEDAYYMANYLWYIDGLNFNNNTVTKDTSATYYFGYGVYCYYVDDFNVNNNYIGASEGASYGYAYSLYMNYCIGSNNPKSKVMNNCVTSGIPGQTAYGYYPMYMYGSGNVDIINNSFNRTGGYTGNYYACYISQGGGITLKNNNFANLNSGYALYVYGLWTVNESDHNNFYTNSGTLIYQGTTQYSSLEAYQIGTGYDMNSVSTDPAYVDTLKCITCNDTLDGGGVNVGNMYDIDSNNRSTTTPDIGAVEYINASNFTLGPDTNICGDEYVIEAGPAQSVTWSVNGSSTTGNSYTLQASGTTPELFNISVSMTTAFCGTGTDQTQVTLVPDASLDSNVHICADETATLEPGGGSTATYSWSTGESTSSIMVNEPGQISVIKSEEGCESVASSMVTQSTAVAILDIEDCEDNAPITLDATIPDGTNYAWSGGNSMTSAVNTFDQSGSYTITATDAFGCVSVDSFELAILGEPVAVINHIGSGGTAIQFYSNNSTGLGQSTTYNWTFVNGDTSSTANPIYVFPWNGPPTTYTISLEINNGCGVDVETMEVTVDPLGVQDIESGSFAIYPNPTSDILNIATNDVEAGSISIIDLSGRTVLETPLTAGSNNLTVNVSNLAAGSYIVKIADTVQPLIIE
;
A
#
# COMPACT_ATOMS: atom_id res chain seq x y z
N MET A 1 -5.68 31.03 -32.29
CA MET A 1 -6.33 31.30 -33.61
C MET A 1 -6.42 32.82 -33.85
N LYS A 2 -6.84 33.31 -35.04
CA LYS A 2 -6.85 34.77 -35.33
C LYS A 2 -8.20 35.47 -35.08
N THR A 3 -8.24 36.26 -34.01
CA THR A 3 -9.04 37.51 -33.89
C THR A 3 -10.57 37.38 -33.93
N PHE A 4 -11.22 36.96 -32.84
CA PHE A 4 -12.69 36.95 -32.74
C PHE A 4 -13.32 37.65 -31.52
N THR A 5 -12.67 38.70 -30.98
CA THR A 5 -13.24 39.67 -30.02
C THR A 5 -14.39 40.53 -30.58
N LEU A 6 -14.99 40.13 -31.71
CA LEU A 6 -16.11 40.80 -32.40
C LEU A 6 -17.34 39.90 -32.58
N LEU A 7 -17.25 38.59 -32.32
CA LEU A 7 -18.39 37.66 -32.49
C LEU A 7 -19.27 37.50 -31.25
N LYS A 8 -18.83 37.87 -30.04
CA LYS A 8 -19.68 37.88 -28.82
C LYS A 8 -20.84 38.90 -28.84
N ARG A 9 -21.08 39.60 -29.97
CA ARG A 9 -22.35 40.30 -30.27
C ARG A 9 -23.34 39.50 -31.13
N ALA A 10 -22.92 38.39 -31.72
CA ALA A 10 -23.79 37.50 -32.51
C ALA A 10 -24.71 36.66 -31.61
N VAL A 11 -24.20 36.14 -30.48
CA VAL A 11 -24.99 35.35 -29.51
C VAL A 11 -26.15 36.16 -28.92
N LEU A 12 -25.99 37.48 -28.74
CA LEU A 12 -27.09 38.37 -28.31
C LEU A 12 -28.04 38.81 -29.45
N SER A 13 -27.76 38.43 -30.71
CA SER A 13 -28.58 38.81 -31.88
C SER A 13 -29.72 37.81 -32.16
N VAL A 14 -29.71 36.62 -31.54
CA VAL A 14 -30.81 35.63 -31.66
C VAL A 14 -32.12 36.14 -31.01
N MET A 15 -32.05 37.09 -30.08
CA MET A 15 -33.24 37.77 -29.55
C MET A 15 -33.89 38.81 -30.48
N PHE A 16 -33.36 39.05 -31.69
CA PHE A 16 -33.96 39.99 -32.65
C PHE A 16 -34.15 39.43 -34.07
N SER A 17 -34.75 38.24 -34.15
CA SER A 17 -35.56 37.86 -35.33
C SER A 17 -36.90 37.18 -34.98
N ALA A 18 -37.35 37.30 -33.74
CA ALA A 18 -38.77 37.18 -33.44
C ALA A 18 -39.52 38.45 -33.91
N ILE A 19 -39.81 38.53 -35.21
CA ILE A 19 -41.15 39.03 -35.59
C ILE A 19 -42.11 37.90 -35.22
N ALA A 20 -42.32 37.75 -33.92
CA ALA A 20 -43.44 36.99 -33.43
C ALA A 20 -44.68 37.73 -33.93
N VAL A 21 -45.33 37.16 -34.95
CA VAL A 21 -46.79 37.16 -34.95
C VAL A 21 -47.16 36.35 -33.72
N VAL A 22 -47.13 37.02 -32.56
CA VAL A 22 -47.58 36.42 -31.30
C VAL A 22 -49.01 36.00 -31.59
N GLY A 23 -49.25 34.70 -31.55
CA GLY A 23 -50.59 34.16 -31.38
C GLY A 23 -51.12 34.69 -30.07
N PHE A 24 -51.66 35.91 -30.07
CA PHE A 24 -52.01 36.62 -28.84
C PHE A 24 -53.12 35.84 -28.14
N GLY A 25 -52.72 35.05 -27.13
CA GLY A 25 -53.64 34.44 -26.19
C GLY A 25 -54.56 35.53 -25.67
N GLN A 26 -55.85 35.34 -25.88
CA GLN A 26 -56.83 36.38 -25.64
C GLN A 26 -57.07 36.48 -24.14
N LEU A 27 -56.56 37.55 -23.52
CA LEU A 27 -56.88 37.88 -22.14
C LEU A 27 -58.34 38.33 -22.07
N ILE A 28 -59.17 37.50 -21.44
CA ILE A 28 -60.59 37.76 -21.19
C ILE A 28 -60.83 37.97 -19.69
N THR A 29 -61.71 38.91 -19.34
CA THR A 29 -62.10 39.18 -17.95
C THR A 29 -63.54 38.75 -17.74
N VAL A 30 -63.77 37.78 -16.85
CA VAL A 30 -65.08 37.18 -16.61
C VAL A 30 -65.64 37.67 -15.27
N GLY A 31 -66.77 38.36 -15.35
CA GLY A 31 -67.35 39.15 -14.26
C GLY A 31 -67.13 40.65 -14.46
N ASN A 32 -68.08 41.45 -13.98
CA ASN A 32 -68.05 42.91 -14.03
C ASN A 32 -67.27 43.51 -12.85
N GLY A 33 -67.06 42.74 -11.77
CA GLY A 33 -66.37 43.23 -10.56
C GLY A 33 -67.12 44.38 -9.89
N SER A 34 -68.45 44.37 -9.97
CA SER A 34 -69.33 45.50 -9.62
C SER A 34 -69.34 45.85 -8.12
N THR A 35 -68.77 44.99 -7.29
CA THR A 35 -68.59 45.21 -5.85
C THR A 35 -67.21 44.73 -5.40
N VAL A 36 -66.70 45.26 -4.28
CA VAL A 36 -65.57 44.66 -3.56
C VAL A 36 -66.11 43.63 -2.58
N THR A 37 -65.41 42.51 -2.43
CA THR A 37 -65.69 41.57 -1.33
C THR A 37 -65.36 42.26 0.00
N GLY A 38 -66.37 42.52 0.82
CA GLY A 38 -66.19 42.98 2.20
C GLY A 38 -65.78 44.46 2.34
N THR A 39 -66.13 45.05 3.49
CA THR A 39 -65.59 46.34 3.94
C THR A 39 -65.40 46.29 5.46
N GLY A 40 -64.48 45.44 5.93
CA GLY A 40 -64.13 45.32 7.36
C GLY A 40 -63.63 43.93 7.79
N ASN A 41 -63.04 43.87 8.98
CA ASN A 41 -62.45 42.68 9.60
C ASN A 41 -63.51 41.65 10.05
N GLY A 42 -64.14 40.96 9.10
CA GLY A 42 -65.01 39.84 9.40
C GLY A 42 -65.41 39.09 8.14
N TYR A 43 -65.49 37.77 8.25
CA TYR A 43 -65.77 36.84 7.15
C TYR A 43 -67.19 37.01 6.58
N THR A 44 -67.36 38.09 5.80
CA THR A 44 -68.59 38.44 5.10
C THR A 44 -68.36 38.41 3.60
N GLY A 45 -67.65 37.38 3.13
CA GLY A 45 -67.69 36.93 1.73
C GLY A 45 -66.51 37.36 0.88
N ASP A 46 -65.32 36.92 1.26
CA ASP A 46 -64.02 37.24 0.66
C ASP A 46 -63.36 35.98 0.06
N THR A 47 -64.18 35.16 -0.59
CA THR A 47 -63.78 33.94 -1.28
C THR A 47 -63.07 34.28 -2.61
N PRO A 48 -61.93 33.64 -2.96
CA PRO A 48 -61.41 32.42 -2.36
C PRO A 48 -60.30 32.60 -1.30
N PHE A 49 -59.88 33.82 -0.99
CA PHE A 49 -58.71 34.09 -0.13
C PHE A 49 -59.12 34.44 1.31
N GLY A 50 -59.91 33.54 1.90
CA GLY A 50 -60.63 33.67 3.16
C GLY A 50 -59.84 33.40 4.44
N THR A 51 -58.62 33.94 4.59
CA THR A 51 -57.67 33.68 5.70
C THR A 51 -58.09 34.17 7.10
N TRP A 52 -59.37 34.52 7.31
CA TRP A 52 -60.01 34.68 8.63
C TRP A 52 -60.27 33.33 9.32
N TYR A 53 -60.24 32.23 8.55
CA TYR A 53 -60.14 30.87 9.06
C TYR A 53 -58.76 30.29 8.69
N MET A 54 -58.34 29.25 9.40
CA MET A 54 -57.08 28.58 9.07
C MET A 54 -57.11 27.98 7.66
N ASP A 55 -58.25 27.41 7.27
CA ASP A 55 -58.40 26.63 6.04
C ASP A 55 -59.67 27.07 5.28
N ASP A 56 -59.56 27.25 3.97
CA ASP A 56 -60.68 27.51 3.04
C ASP A 56 -60.51 26.63 1.79
N GLN A 57 -61.58 25.97 1.37
CA GLN A 57 -61.76 25.46 0.02
C GLN A 57 -62.98 26.14 -0.62
N THR A 58 -62.74 26.86 -1.72
CA THR A 58 -63.76 27.59 -2.47
C THR A 58 -63.80 27.12 -3.92
N GLN A 59 -64.99 26.72 -4.38
CA GLN A 59 -65.29 26.48 -5.81
C GLN A 59 -66.16 27.60 -6.38
N MET A 60 -65.70 28.19 -7.49
CA MET A 60 -66.38 29.27 -8.22
C MET A 60 -66.69 28.84 -9.65
N LEU A 61 -67.97 28.97 -10.05
CA LEU A 61 -68.46 28.58 -11.37
C LEU A 61 -68.59 29.80 -12.29
N TYR A 62 -67.93 29.71 -13.45
CA TYR A 62 -67.93 30.68 -14.54
C TYR A 62 -68.67 30.08 -15.74
N PRO A 63 -69.92 30.52 -16.01
CA PRO A 63 -70.71 29.97 -17.11
C PRO A 63 -70.06 30.17 -18.46
N ALA A 64 -70.13 29.17 -19.34
CA ALA A 64 -69.58 29.24 -20.70
C ALA A 64 -70.07 30.48 -21.46
N SER A 65 -71.34 30.87 -21.26
CA SER A 65 -71.93 32.07 -21.84
C SER A 65 -71.31 33.37 -21.35
N GLU A 66 -70.80 33.43 -20.12
CA GLU A 66 -70.10 34.61 -19.60
C GLU A 66 -68.65 34.67 -20.10
N VAL A 67 -67.99 33.51 -20.17
CA VAL A 67 -66.64 33.37 -20.75
C VAL A 67 -66.65 33.78 -22.23
N ALA A 68 -67.63 33.29 -23.00
CA ALA A 68 -67.83 33.68 -24.40
C ALA A 68 -68.24 35.15 -24.56
N ALA A 69 -69.07 35.70 -23.66
CA ALA A 69 -69.43 37.13 -23.68
C ALA A 69 -68.25 38.06 -23.34
N ALA A 70 -67.29 37.59 -22.55
CA ALA A 70 -66.00 38.25 -22.32
C ALA A 70 -65.04 38.13 -23.52
N GLY A 71 -65.47 37.46 -24.60
CA GLY A 71 -64.72 37.25 -25.84
C GLY A 71 -64.04 35.87 -25.94
N GLY A 72 -64.20 34.99 -24.95
CA GLY A 72 -63.53 33.69 -24.93
C GLY A 72 -63.98 32.76 -26.05
N VAL A 73 -63.02 32.07 -26.65
CA VAL A 73 -63.23 31.00 -27.64
C VAL A 73 -62.78 29.66 -27.05
N SER A 74 -63.16 28.53 -27.67
CA SER A 74 -62.53 27.25 -27.32
C SER A 74 -61.03 27.33 -27.56
N GLY A 75 -60.22 26.74 -26.68
CA GLY A 75 -58.77 26.91 -26.69
C GLY A 75 -58.10 26.49 -25.39
N PHE A 76 -56.77 26.58 -25.36
CA PHE A 76 -55.98 26.29 -24.17
C PHE A 76 -55.90 27.51 -23.25
N MET A 77 -56.23 27.30 -21.96
CA MET A 77 -56.07 28.30 -20.91
C MET A 77 -54.68 28.15 -20.29
N ASN A 78 -53.92 29.25 -20.21
CA ASN A 78 -52.55 29.26 -19.69
C ASN A 78 -52.41 29.90 -18.31
N ASP A 79 -53.33 30.80 -17.93
CA ASP A 79 -53.29 31.47 -16.64
C ASP A 79 -54.71 31.73 -16.10
N LEU A 80 -54.76 31.92 -14.78
CA LEU A 80 -55.89 32.47 -14.05
C LEU A 80 -55.43 33.72 -13.32
N ARG A 81 -56.28 34.75 -13.24
CA ARG A 81 -55.97 35.98 -12.50
C ARG A 81 -57.09 36.40 -11.58
N PHE A 82 -56.74 36.97 -10.44
CA PHE A 82 -57.68 37.57 -9.49
C PHE A 82 -57.24 39.00 -9.13
N ASN A 83 -58.17 39.95 -9.11
CA ASN A 83 -57.87 41.36 -8.86
C ASN A 83 -58.08 41.74 -7.39
N ILE A 84 -56.99 41.84 -6.64
CA ILE A 84 -56.98 42.07 -5.20
C ILE A 84 -57.00 43.58 -4.91
N THR A 85 -58.01 44.00 -4.14
CA THR A 85 -58.25 45.40 -3.76
C THR A 85 -57.73 45.73 -2.36
N GLN A 86 -57.54 44.73 -1.50
CA GLN A 86 -56.88 44.86 -0.20
C GLN A 86 -56.17 43.55 0.14
N VAL A 87 -54.90 43.63 0.53
CA VAL A 87 -54.06 42.48 0.90
C VAL A 87 -54.39 42.02 2.32
N GLY A 88 -54.54 40.70 2.48
CA GLY A 88 -54.75 40.00 3.74
C GLY A 88 -53.48 39.37 4.32
N SER A 89 -53.67 38.59 5.38
CA SER A 89 -52.66 37.77 6.08
C SER A 89 -53.35 36.59 6.80
N PRO A 90 -52.62 35.55 7.25
CA PRO A 90 -51.23 35.21 6.90
C PRO A 90 -51.09 34.84 5.42
N ALA A 91 -49.88 34.48 5.01
CA ALA A 91 -49.67 33.81 3.72
C ALA A 91 -50.48 32.51 3.67
N MET A 92 -51.00 32.17 2.49
CA MET A 92 -51.73 30.92 2.26
C MET A 92 -50.72 29.77 2.04
N THR A 93 -50.70 28.85 2.99
CA THR A 93 -49.85 27.66 2.99
C THR A 93 -50.50 26.57 2.14
N ASP A 94 -49.69 25.89 1.33
CA ASP A 94 -50.12 24.86 0.36
C ASP A 94 -51.26 25.31 -0.57
N LEU A 95 -51.24 26.57 -1.00
CA LEU A 95 -52.22 27.14 -1.92
C LEU A 95 -52.25 26.31 -3.21
N THR A 96 -53.39 25.68 -3.46
CA THR A 96 -53.66 24.80 -4.60
C THR A 96 -54.81 25.35 -5.41
N ILE A 97 -54.64 25.49 -6.72
CA ILE A 97 -55.69 25.88 -7.66
C ILE A 97 -55.90 24.75 -8.66
N LYS A 98 -57.16 24.38 -8.88
CA LYS A 98 -57.59 23.39 -9.86
C LYS A 98 -58.65 23.98 -10.79
N ILE A 99 -58.63 23.55 -12.04
CA ILE A 99 -59.62 23.88 -13.06
C ILE A 99 -60.41 22.61 -13.42
N GLY A 100 -61.73 22.75 -13.51
CA GLY A 100 -62.61 21.70 -13.99
C GLY A 100 -63.72 22.24 -14.88
N PHE A 101 -64.47 21.33 -15.50
CA PHE A 101 -65.53 21.66 -16.43
C PHE A 101 -66.85 20.98 -16.03
N THR A 102 -67.97 21.66 -16.24
CA THR A 102 -69.29 21.10 -15.97
C THR A 102 -70.37 21.64 -16.89
N SER A 103 -71.31 20.78 -17.28
CA SER A 103 -72.57 21.20 -17.91
C SER A 103 -73.59 21.75 -16.91
N SER A 104 -73.36 21.61 -15.59
CA SER A 104 -74.24 22.16 -14.56
C SER A 104 -74.25 23.69 -14.59
N ALA A 105 -75.43 24.28 -14.70
CA ALA A 105 -75.60 25.73 -14.69
C ALA A 105 -75.64 26.34 -13.27
N THR A 106 -75.39 25.57 -12.20
CA THR A 106 -75.34 26.06 -10.80
C THR A 106 -74.42 25.23 -9.91
N ILE A 107 -73.83 25.86 -8.90
CA ILE A 107 -73.14 25.22 -7.78
C ILE A 107 -73.66 25.77 -6.44
N TYR A 108 -74.21 24.90 -5.58
CA TYR A 108 -74.74 25.22 -4.25
C TYR A 108 -74.01 24.53 -3.10
N ASN A 109 -73.10 23.60 -3.42
CA ASN A 109 -72.29 22.83 -2.50
C ASN A 109 -71.00 22.43 -3.24
N LEU A 110 -69.90 22.15 -2.54
CA LEU A 110 -68.64 21.73 -3.18
C LEU A 110 -68.89 20.44 -3.99
N GLN A 111 -68.48 20.41 -5.26
CA GLN A 111 -68.72 19.31 -6.18
C GLN A 111 -67.45 18.47 -6.36
N ASN A 112 -67.61 17.15 -6.29
CA ASN A 112 -66.62 16.21 -6.79
C ASN A 112 -66.92 15.89 -8.25
N THR A 113 -66.44 16.74 -9.15
CA THR A 113 -66.51 16.46 -10.59
C THR A 113 -65.25 15.69 -11.00
N ALA A 114 -65.41 14.57 -11.70
CA ALA A 114 -64.27 13.87 -12.28
C ALA A 114 -63.56 14.78 -13.31
N GLY A 115 -62.23 14.76 -13.33
CA GLY A 115 -61.43 15.52 -14.31
C GLY A 115 -61.07 16.95 -13.93
N TYR A 116 -60.89 17.27 -12.63
CA TYR A 116 -60.21 18.51 -12.23
C TYR A 116 -58.70 18.39 -12.43
N THR A 117 -58.12 19.29 -13.20
CA THR A 117 -56.66 19.43 -13.37
C THR A 117 -56.11 20.39 -12.32
N THR A 118 -55.13 19.96 -11.53
CA THR A 118 -54.37 20.89 -10.67
C THR A 118 -53.48 21.73 -11.58
N VAL A 119 -53.66 23.05 -11.56
CA VAL A 119 -52.94 23.97 -12.46
C VAL A 119 -51.85 24.75 -11.76
N TYR A 120 -52.00 25.05 -10.48
CA TYR A 120 -51.05 25.85 -9.72
C TYR A 120 -50.96 25.35 -8.27
N THR A 121 -49.74 25.31 -7.73
CA THR A 121 -49.44 24.96 -6.33
C THR A 121 -48.36 25.89 -5.80
N ASN A 122 -48.51 26.40 -4.59
CA ASN A 122 -47.48 27.21 -3.92
C ASN A 122 -47.49 26.93 -2.41
N SER A 123 -46.34 26.58 -1.84
CA SER A 123 -46.20 26.23 -0.43
C SER A 123 -46.44 27.41 0.53
N SER A 124 -46.28 28.66 0.09
CA SER A 124 -46.60 29.85 0.90
C SER A 124 -46.84 31.08 0.02
N TYR A 125 -48.10 31.34 -0.35
CA TYR A 125 -48.48 32.45 -1.23
C TYR A 125 -48.92 33.71 -0.47
N ASN A 126 -48.39 34.87 -0.85
CA ASN A 126 -48.83 36.19 -0.39
C ASN A 126 -49.49 36.95 -1.54
N THR A 127 -50.71 37.47 -1.34
CA THR A 127 -51.35 38.33 -2.35
C THR A 127 -50.72 39.71 -2.43
N SER A 128 -50.55 40.26 -3.64
CA SER A 128 -50.23 41.68 -3.87
C SER A 128 -51.49 42.49 -4.18
N LEU A 129 -51.43 43.82 -4.20
CA LEU A 129 -52.52 44.64 -4.77
C LEU A 129 -52.56 44.50 -6.30
N GLY A 130 -53.76 44.55 -6.89
CA GLY A 130 -54.00 44.43 -8.33
C GLY A 130 -54.17 42.99 -8.81
N TRP A 131 -53.98 42.76 -10.11
CA TRP A 131 -54.06 41.43 -10.71
C TRP A 131 -52.93 40.52 -10.24
N ASN A 132 -53.29 39.54 -9.41
CA ASN A 132 -52.45 38.42 -9.03
C ASN A 132 -52.59 37.36 -10.13
N ILE A 133 -51.48 36.94 -10.73
CA ILE A 133 -51.43 36.01 -11.86
C ILE A 133 -50.99 34.64 -11.34
N PHE A 134 -51.69 33.59 -11.78
CA PHE A 134 -51.42 32.20 -11.49
C PHE A 134 -51.22 31.47 -12.82
N ASP A 135 -49.97 31.41 -13.27
CA ASP A 135 -49.58 30.69 -14.48
C ASP A 135 -49.77 29.19 -14.27
N PHE A 136 -50.31 28.50 -15.28
CA PHE A 136 -50.60 27.08 -15.18
C PHE A 136 -49.34 26.25 -15.45
N SER A 137 -49.05 25.32 -14.55
CA SER A 137 -48.02 24.27 -14.71
C SER A 137 -48.25 23.38 -15.94
N SER A 138 -49.47 23.34 -16.47
CA SER A 138 -49.80 22.79 -17.79
C SER A 138 -51.07 23.45 -18.33
N PRO A 139 -51.13 23.86 -19.61
CA PRO A 139 -52.33 24.46 -20.19
C PRO A 139 -53.56 23.54 -20.10
N VAL A 140 -54.74 24.11 -19.86
CA VAL A 140 -56.00 23.34 -19.75
C VAL A 140 -56.91 23.67 -20.92
N PHE A 141 -57.26 22.66 -21.73
CA PHE A 141 -58.16 22.85 -22.87
C PHE A 141 -59.61 23.09 -22.43
N TRP A 142 -60.18 24.21 -22.84
CA TRP A 142 -61.60 24.52 -22.71
C TRP A 142 -62.32 24.34 -24.06
N ASN A 143 -63.38 23.54 -24.08
CA ASN A 143 -64.16 23.22 -25.28
C ASN A 143 -65.10 24.34 -25.76
N GLY A 144 -65.10 25.51 -25.11
CA GLY A 144 -65.97 26.64 -25.45
C GLY A 144 -67.45 26.47 -25.05
N THR A 145 -67.86 25.32 -24.53
CA THR A 145 -69.28 24.99 -24.26
C THR A 145 -69.58 24.63 -22.81
N ASP A 146 -68.66 24.01 -22.08
CA ASP A 146 -68.85 23.68 -20.66
C ASP A 146 -68.53 24.88 -19.75
N ASN A 147 -69.20 24.95 -18.61
CA ASN A 147 -68.93 25.97 -17.60
C ASN A 147 -67.63 25.62 -16.86
N ILE A 148 -66.80 26.62 -16.59
CA ILE A 148 -65.52 26.47 -15.90
C ILE A 148 -65.77 26.49 -14.39
N ILE A 149 -65.21 25.55 -13.65
CA ILE A 149 -65.09 25.61 -12.18
C ILE A 149 -63.63 25.90 -11.84
N VAL A 150 -63.42 26.94 -11.05
CA VAL A 150 -62.14 27.23 -10.40
C VAL A 150 -62.25 26.78 -8.95
N ASP A 151 -61.44 25.82 -8.53
CA ASP A 151 -61.35 25.28 -7.18
C ASP A 151 -60.05 25.79 -6.54
N VAL A 152 -60.14 26.55 -5.45
CA VAL A 152 -59.01 27.16 -4.75
C VAL A 152 -59.02 26.66 -3.32
N CYS A 153 -57.88 26.17 -2.82
CA CYS A 153 -57.76 25.69 -1.46
C CYS A 153 -56.41 26.04 -0.82
N PHE A 154 -56.39 26.28 0.49
CA PHE A 154 -55.18 26.41 1.30
C PHE A 154 -55.38 25.80 2.70
N ASN A 155 -54.29 25.57 3.44
CA ASN A 155 -54.28 24.90 4.74
C ASN A 155 -53.26 25.55 5.69
N ASN A 156 -53.67 26.50 6.53
CA ASN A 156 -52.75 27.22 7.42
C ASN A 156 -52.75 26.65 8.85
N SER A 157 -51.73 27.00 9.63
CA SER A 157 -51.73 26.79 11.09
C SER A 157 -52.28 27.98 11.89
N SER A 158 -52.76 29.03 11.22
CA SER A 158 -53.21 30.29 11.84
C SER A 158 -54.11 31.11 10.91
N TYR A 159 -54.93 32.00 11.47
CA TYR A 159 -55.80 32.92 10.76
C TYR A 159 -55.52 34.38 11.15
N SER A 160 -55.84 35.35 10.28
CA SER A 160 -55.92 36.77 10.69
C SER A 160 -56.87 37.66 9.87
N LEU A 161 -56.57 37.96 8.60
CA LEU A 161 -57.32 38.96 7.82
C LEU A 161 -57.45 38.53 6.35
N ASN A 162 -58.67 38.38 5.84
CA ASN A 162 -58.92 38.04 4.44
C ASN A 162 -58.23 38.98 3.44
N SER A 163 -57.87 38.46 2.27
CA SER A 163 -57.60 39.30 1.09
C SER A 163 -58.91 39.61 0.38
N HIS A 164 -59.16 40.89 0.09
CA HIS A 164 -60.38 41.35 -0.56
C HIS A 164 -60.13 41.62 -2.06
N MET A 165 -61.15 41.41 -2.90
CA MET A 165 -61.04 41.44 -4.35
C MET A 165 -62.30 42.00 -5.03
N THR A 166 -62.24 42.26 -6.34
CA THR A 166 -63.45 42.58 -7.12
C THR A 166 -64.31 41.32 -7.32
N ALA A 167 -65.61 41.44 -7.10
CA ALA A 167 -66.57 40.34 -7.17
C ALA A 167 -67.97 40.81 -7.58
N ASP A 168 -68.79 39.85 -8.00
CA ASP A 168 -70.19 40.06 -8.38
C ASP A 168 -71.12 39.13 -7.59
N PHE A 169 -72.36 39.58 -7.38
CA PHE A 169 -73.36 38.84 -6.62
C PHE A 169 -74.17 37.88 -7.50
N PHE A 170 -74.02 36.58 -7.26
CA PHE A 170 -74.75 35.52 -7.93
C PHE A 170 -75.14 34.38 -6.97
N SER A 171 -76.43 34.04 -6.91
CA SER A 171 -76.89 32.83 -6.21
C SER A 171 -76.55 31.58 -7.03
N GLY A 172 -76.04 30.53 -6.38
CA GLY A 172 -75.71 29.27 -7.05
C GLY A 172 -74.50 29.35 -8.00
N ARG A 173 -73.52 30.22 -7.71
CA ARG A 173 -72.25 30.31 -8.45
C ARG A 173 -71.01 30.03 -7.63
N VAL A 174 -71.13 29.99 -6.29
CA VAL A 174 -70.02 29.70 -5.39
C VAL A 174 -70.47 28.71 -4.33
N ALA A 175 -69.59 27.78 -4.01
CA ALA A 175 -69.67 26.99 -2.80
C ALA A 175 -68.32 27.00 -2.09
N CYS A 176 -68.32 27.07 -0.76
CA CYS A 176 -67.11 27.02 0.03
C CYS A 176 -67.29 26.18 1.31
N TYR A 177 -66.18 25.70 1.83
CA TYR A 177 -66.06 25.12 3.16
C TYR A 177 -64.81 25.69 3.81
N TYR A 178 -64.91 26.09 5.07
CA TYR A 178 -63.85 26.78 5.79
C TYR A 178 -63.90 26.37 7.26
N THR A 179 -62.73 26.26 7.90
CA THR A 179 -62.61 25.79 9.27
C THR A 179 -61.29 26.21 9.92
N ASP A 180 -61.19 26.01 11.24
CA ASP A 180 -59.95 26.18 12.00
C ASP A 180 -59.39 24.81 12.35
N ASN A 181 -58.69 24.14 11.42
CA ASN A 181 -58.14 22.80 11.62
C ASN A 181 -56.59 22.78 11.52
N PRO A 182 -55.87 23.18 12.59
CA PRO A 182 -54.42 23.37 12.56
C PRO A 182 -53.59 22.09 12.34
N ASN A 183 -54.21 20.94 12.13
CA ASN A 183 -53.57 19.64 11.94
C ASN A 183 -54.12 18.85 10.73
N GLY A 184 -54.87 19.45 9.80
CA GLY A 184 -55.34 18.69 8.62
C GLY A 184 -56.03 19.49 7.52
N SER A 185 -55.61 19.23 6.29
CA SER A 185 -56.17 19.88 5.09
C SER A 185 -57.63 19.52 4.84
N ILE A 186 -58.41 20.54 4.49
CA ILE A 186 -59.77 20.40 3.95
C ILE A 186 -59.80 20.27 2.42
N CYS A 187 -58.64 20.32 1.74
CA CYS A 187 -58.57 20.29 0.29
C CYS A 187 -59.00 18.92 -0.26
N GLY A 188 -60.17 18.88 -0.91
CA GLY A 188 -60.82 17.65 -1.37
C GLY A 188 -62.02 17.23 -0.50
N LEU A 189 -62.50 18.07 0.40
CA LEU A 189 -63.80 17.88 1.05
C LEU A 189 -64.93 18.40 0.15
N TYR A 190 -65.86 17.51 -0.20
CA TYR A 190 -66.99 17.83 -1.08
C TYR A 190 -68.29 18.06 -0.29
N THR A 191 -68.15 18.80 0.82
CA THR A 191 -69.24 19.22 1.70
C THR A 191 -69.00 20.65 2.14
N GLY A 192 -69.86 21.57 1.74
CA GLY A 192 -69.78 22.98 2.04
C GLY A 192 -71.13 23.69 1.93
N TYR A 193 -71.09 25.01 1.89
CA TYR A 193 -72.26 25.89 1.86
C TYR A 193 -72.27 26.73 0.59
N SER A 194 -73.45 27.10 0.08
CA SER A 194 -73.54 28.02 -1.05
C SER A 194 -73.19 29.45 -0.61
N TYR A 195 -72.35 30.11 -1.39
CA TYR A 195 -72.04 31.52 -1.25
C TYR A 195 -72.56 32.34 -2.44
N SER A 196 -72.74 33.64 -2.22
CA SER A 196 -73.39 34.53 -3.19
C SER A 196 -72.47 35.53 -3.87
N ARG A 197 -71.17 35.56 -3.55
CA ARG A 197 -70.18 36.45 -4.16
C ARG A 197 -69.15 35.62 -4.90
N ARG A 198 -69.06 35.80 -6.21
CA ARG A 198 -68.05 35.17 -7.07
C ARG A 198 -67.00 36.19 -7.45
N ALA A 199 -65.73 35.88 -7.22
CA ALA A 199 -64.61 36.72 -7.66
C ALA A 199 -64.69 36.99 -9.17
N GLN A 200 -64.36 38.20 -9.58
CA GLN A 200 -64.00 38.50 -10.96
C GLN A 200 -62.66 37.83 -11.24
N CYS A 201 -62.56 37.10 -12.34
CA CYS A 201 -61.31 36.50 -12.79
C CYS A 201 -60.94 36.97 -14.19
N ALA A 202 -59.70 36.70 -14.59
CA ALA A 202 -59.31 36.75 -15.99
C ALA A 202 -58.58 35.46 -16.38
N PHE A 203 -58.63 35.12 -17.67
CA PHE A 203 -57.93 33.99 -18.28
C PHE A 203 -57.25 34.45 -19.55
N THR A 204 -56.04 33.96 -19.83
CA THR A 204 -55.48 33.97 -21.19
C THR A 204 -55.89 32.69 -21.90
N ILE A 205 -56.67 32.80 -23.00
CA ILE A 205 -57.07 31.65 -23.82
C ILE A 205 -56.40 31.72 -25.20
N LEU A 206 -55.57 30.73 -25.54
CA LEU A 206 -55.01 30.54 -26.87
C LEU A 206 -56.02 29.81 -27.77
N PRO A 207 -56.42 30.39 -28.93
CA PRO A 207 -57.24 29.66 -29.90
C PRO A 207 -56.46 28.46 -30.46
N PRO A 208 -57.13 27.36 -30.84
CA PRO A 208 -56.49 26.20 -31.42
C PRO A 208 -55.96 26.51 -32.84
N TYR A 209 -54.69 26.20 -33.07
CA TYR A 209 -54.09 26.15 -34.40
C TYR A 209 -54.31 24.77 -35.04
N ALA A 210 -54.57 24.75 -36.34
CA ALA A 210 -54.82 23.50 -37.07
C ALA A 210 -53.50 22.78 -37.38
N ASP A 211 -52.67 23.43 -38.19
CA ASP A 211 -51.35 22.96 -38.61
C ASP A 211 -50.26 23.83 -37.94
N ASP A 212 -49.45 23.21 -37.09
CA ASP A 212 -48.37 23.82 -36.29
C ASP A 212 -47.35 22.71 -35.96
N ALA A 213 -46.18 22.77 -36.60
CA ALA A 213 -45.11 21.79 -36.48
C ALA A 213 -43.77 22.48 -36.17
N GLY A 214 -43.08 22.03 -35.13
CA GLY A 214 -41.82 22.62 -34.67
C GLY A 214 -40.66 21.63 -34.54
N ILE A 215 -39.44 22.16 -34.31
CA ILE A 215 -38.26 21.36 -33.96
C ILE A 215 -37.96 21.54 -32.46
N VAL A 216 -38.11 20.48 -31.68
CA VAL A 216 -37.95 20.51 -30.21
C VAL A 216 -36.50 20.30 -29.76
N ALA A 217 -35.72 19.51 -30.50
CA ALA A 217 -34.33 19.22 -30.17
C ALA A 217 -33.53 18.79 -31.40
N ILE A 218 -32.23 19.08 -31.37
CA ILE A 218 -31.22 18.37 -32.15
C ILE A 218 -30.62 17.31 -31.20
N LEU A 219 -30.67 16.04 -31.59
CA LEU A 219 -30.14 14.91 -30.80
C LEU A 219 -28.72 14.53 -31.21
N SER A 220 -28.35 14.79 -32.46
CA SER A 220 -26.98 14.59 -32.97
C SER A 220 -26.66 15.68 -34.00
N PRO A 221 -25.45 16.29 -33.99
CA PRO A 221 -24.31 16.03 -33.11
C PRO A 221 -24.61 16.26 -31.62
N VAL A 222 -23.96 15.46 -30.75
CA VAL A 222 -23.90 15.69 -29.30
C VAL A 222 -22.63 16.46 -28.93
N LEU A 223 -22.65 17.20 -27.82
CA LEU A 223 -21.47 17.84 -27.25
C LEU A 223 -21.04 17.13 -25.95
N PRO A 224 -19.74 16.89 -25.71
CA PRO A 224 -18.62 17.16 -26.61
C PRO A 224 -18.66 16.18 -27.80
N THR A 225 -18.37 16.66 -29.00
CA THR A 225 -18.03 15.77 -30.11
C THR A 225 -16.52 15.69 -30.27
N CYS A 226 -15.98 14.49 -30.41
CA CYS A 226 -14.53 14.25 -30.51
C CYS A 226 -14.09 13.81 -31.92
N ASP A 227 -15.04 13.63 -32.82
CA ASP A 227 -14.82 13.40 -34.24
C ASP A 227 -15.87 14.20 -35.02
N LEU A 228 -15.42 15.05 -35.94
CA LEU A 228 -16.29 15.90 -36.76
C LEU A 228 -16.65 15.24 -38.11
N ASP A 229 -16.02 14.10 -38.45
CA ASP A 229 -16.28 13.41 -39.70
C ASP A 229 -17.48 12.47 -39.62
N SER A 230 -18.34 12.55 -40.65
CA SER A 230 -19.47 11.61 -40.86
C SER A 230 -20.44 11.47 -39.67
N ILE A 231 -20.83 12.57 -39.03
CA ILE A 231 -21.85 12.60 -37.97
C ILE A 231 -23.25 12.60 -38.58
N ASP A 232 -24.15 11.78 -38.05
CA ASP A 232 -25.58 11.85 -38.38
C ASP A 232 -26.26 13.07 -37.73
N VAL A 233 -27.01 13.83 -38.52
CA VAL A 233 -27.82 14.97 -38.05
C VAL A 233 -29.20 14.44 -37.66
N GLU A 234 -29.47 14.32 -36.37
CA GLU A 234 -30.72 13.76 -35.83
C GLU A 234 -31.52 14.81 -35.08
N VAL A 235 -32.84 14.86 -35.31
CA VAL A 235 -33.73 15.88 -34.71
C VAL A 235 -35.05 15.30 -34.25
N VAL A 236 -35.73 16.03 -33.34
CA VAL A 236 -37.09 15.75 -32.89
C VAL A 236 -38.04 16.76 -33.49
N VAL A 237 -38.94 16.31 -34.37
CA VAL A 237 -40.08 17.10 -34.84
C VAL A 237 -41.25 16.93 -33.88
N GLN A 238 -42.02 18.00 -33.66
CA GLN A 238 -43.23 18.01 -32.85
C GLN A 238 -44.41 18.54 -33.66
N ASN A 239 -45.61 18.01 -33.40
CA ASN A 239 -46.87 18.58 -33.85
C ASN A 239 -47.58 19.23 -32.64
N ALA A 240 -47.58 20.56 -32.57
CA ALA A 240 -48.33 21.30 -31.56
C ALA A 240 -49.76 21.67 -32.03
N GLY A 241 -50.04 21.50 -33.32
CA GLY A 241 -51.36 21.68 -33.94
C GLY A 241 -52.44 20.72 -33.46
N GLN A 242 -53.68 20.99 -33.86
CA GLN A 242 -54.84 20.14 -33.57
C GLN A 242 -55.09 19.06 -34.62
N ASP A 243 -54.68 19.30 -35.87
CA ASP A 243 -54.73 18.28 -36.90
C ASP A 243 -53.50 17.38 -36.82
N THR A 244 -53.66 16.11 -37.21
CA THR A 244 -52.53 15.16 -37.21
C THR A 244 -51.54 15.57 -38.31
N LEU A 245 -50.25 15.60 -37.99
CA LEU A 245 -49.21 15.98 -38.93
C LEU A 245 -48.81 14.75 -39.75
N TYR A 246 -49.09 14.80 -41.05
CA TYR A 246 -48.79 13.75 -42.00
C TYR A 246 -47.54 14.05 -42.85
N ASP A 247 -47.30 15.33 -43.15
CA ASP A 247 -46.13 15.81 -43.87
C ASP A 247 -45.68 17.20 -43.40
N CYS A 248 -44.39 17.50 -43.56
CA CYS A 248 -43.82 18.84 -43.49
C CYS A 248 -42.45 18.86 -44.21
N ASP A 249 -41.97 20.04 -44.60
CA ASP A 249 -40.60 20.22 -45.03
C ASP A 249 -39.73 20.53 -43.82
N ILE A 250 -38.75 19.67 -43.50
CA ILE A 250 -37.72 19.97 -42.50
C ILE A 250 -36.49 20.51 -43.25
N LYS A 251 -36.24 21.80 -43.10
CA LYS A 251 -35.07 22.49 -43.63
C LYS A 251 -33.92 22.40 -42.65
N TRP A 252 -32.70 22.31 -43.17
CA TRP A 252 -31.50 22.49 -42.36
C TRP A 252 -30.38 23.13 -43.18
N GLN A 253 -29.49 23.86 -42.51
CA GLN A 253 -28.31 24.46 -43.14
C GLN A 253 -27.12 24.49 -42.18
N ILE A 254 -25.94 24.55 -42.77
CA ILE A 254 -24.67 24.79 -42.07
C ILE A 254 -24.21 26.23 -42.35
N ASN A 255 -23.91 26.99 -41.30
CA ASN A 255 -23.57 28.40 -41.32
C ASN A 255 -24.61 29.22 -42.12
N ASN A 256 -24.14 30.13 -42.98
CA ASN A 256 -24.96 30.84 -43.97
C ASN A 256 -24.96 30.12 -45.34
N GLY A 257 -24.94 28.78 -45.33
CA GLY A 257 -24.99 27.93 -46.50
C GLY A 257 -26.35 27.95 -47.22
N THR A 258 -26.49 27.11 -48.24
CA THR A 258 -27.82 26.92 -48.89
C THR A 258 -28.65 25.92 -48.08
N PRO A 259 -29.92 26.23 -47.73
CA PRO A 259 -30.81 25.30 -47.06
C PRO A 259 -30.97 23.99 -47.84
N THR A 260 -30.77 22.87 -47.16
CA THR A 260 -31.15 21.53 -47.61
C THR A 260 -32.56 21.23 -47.09
N THR A 261 -33.37 20.50 -47.87
CA THR A 261 -34.74 20.12 -47.48
C THR A 261 -34.84 18.61 -47.34
N TYR A 262 -35.31 18.14 -46.20
CA TYR A 262 -35.81 16.80 -45.96
C TYR A 262 -37.34 16.87 -45.90
N SER A 263 -38.03 16.34 -46.92
CA SER A 263 -39.50 16.30 -46.89
C SER A 263 -39.95 15.11 -46.03
N TYR A 264 -40.41 15.42 -44.82
CA TYR A 264 -40.90 14.44 -43.85
C TYR A 264 -42.29 13.93 -44.26
N THR A 265 -42.50 12.62 -44.07
CA THR A 265 -43.81 11.98 -44.18
C THR A 265 -43.97 10.95 -43.07
N GLY A 266 -45.02 11.05 -42.27
CA GLY A 266 -45.25 10.14 -41.14
C GLY A 266 -46.62 10.35 -40.51
N VAL A 267 -46.72 10.15 -39.19
CA VAL A 267 -47.95 10.40 -38.41
C VAL A 267 -47.57 10.89 -37.02
N VAL A 268 -47.50 12.22 -36.84
CA VAL A 268 -47.27 12.81 -35.52
C VAL A 268 -48.60 13.21 -34.90
N ASN A 269 -48.93 12.62 -33.75
CA ASN A 269 -50.17 12.91 -33.04
C ASN A 269 -50.27 14.41 -32.69
N PRO A 270 -51.47 15.01 -32.80
CA PRO A 270 -51.68 16.41 -32.47
C PRO A 270 -51.47 16.70 -30.97
N GLN A 271 -51.40 17.99 -30.64
CA GLN A 271 -51.32 18.50 -29.26
C GLN A 271 -50.07 18.04 -28.49
N GLY A 272 -48.91 18.05 -29.15
CA GLY A 272 -47.59 17.86 -28.55
C GLY A 272 -46.92 16.52 -28.85
N GLY A 273 -47.49 15.69 -29.73
CA GLY A 273 -46.83 14.46 -30.17
C GLY A 273 -45.51 14.75 -30.91
N THR A 274 -44.58 13.80 -30.88
CA THR A 274 -43.24 13.93 -31.48
C THR A 274 -42.87 12.74 -32.36
N ASP A 275 -41.91 12.95 -33.26
CA ASP A 275 -41.19 11.89 -33.98
C ASP A 275 -39.69 12.23 -34.05
N THR A 276 -38.83 11.22 -34.21
CA THR A 276 -37.36 11.38 -34.24
C THR A 276 -36.80 10.89 -35.57
N LEU A 277 -35.94 11.71 -36.20
CA LEU A 277 -35.51 11.48 -37.58
C LEU A 277 -34.07 11.92 -37.84
N THR A 278 -33.37 11.09 -38.62
CA THR A 278 -32.04 11.38 -39.16
C THR A 278 -32.18 12.12 -40.51
N LEU A 279 -31.74 13.37 -40.57
CA LEU A 279 -31.84 14.24 -41.76
C LEU A 279 -30.80 13.93 -42.83
N SER A 280 -29.56 13.67 -42.42
CA SER A 280 -28.39 13.37 -43.26
C SER A 280 -27.21 12.97 -42.39
N THR A 281 -26.25 12.23 -42.94
CA THR A 281 -24.87 12.19 -42.43
C THR A 281 -24.10 13.40 -42.99
N TYR A 282 -23.26 14.05 -42.19
CA TYR A 282 -22.47 15.24 -42.57
C TYR A 282 -21.09 15.25 -41.89
N SER A 283 -20.06 15.77 -42.58
CA SER A 283 -18.75 16.04 -41.97
C SER A 283 -18.66 17.53 -41.64
N PHE A 284 -18.65 17.84 -40.35
CA PHE A 284 -18.58 19.21 -39.83
C PHE A 284 -17.15 19.74 -39.89
N THR A 285 -17.01 21.06 -39.98
CA THR A 285 -15.77 21.77 -39.68
C THR A 285 -15.86 22.42 -38.31
N ASN A 286 -14.72 22.69 -37.68
CA ASN A 286 -14.71 23.19 -36.31
C ASN A 286 -15.35 24.59 -36.24
N PHE A 287 -16.34 24.77 -35.36
CA PHE A 287 -17.18 25.96 -35.23
C PHE A 287 -18.18 26.18 -36.39
N ASP A 288 -18.78 25.10 -36.90
CA ASP A 288 -19.93 25.17 -37.83
C ASP A 288 -21.25 25.40 -37.06
N ASP A 289 -22.07 26.37 -37.50
CA ASP A 289 -23.43 26.57 -36.96
C ASP A 289 -24.44 25.67 -37.70
N LEU A 290 -25.07 24.71 -37.02
CA LEU A 290 -26.20 23.93 -37.54
C LEU A 290 -27.51 24.61 -37.19
N THR A 291 -28.33 24.95 -38.18
CA THR A 291 -29.71 25.45 -38.00
C THR A 291 -30.70 24.52 -38.66
N VAL A 292 -31.78 24.15 -37.97
CA VAL A 292 -32.86 23.27 -38.44
C VAL A 292 -34.22 23.92 -38.18
N TRP A 293 -35.13 23.88 -39.16
CA TRP A 293 -36.49 24.38 -38.99
C TRP A 293 -37.53 23.62 -39.81
N THR A 294 -38.79 23.70 -39.40
CA THR A 294 -39.96 23.20 -40.12
C THR A 294 -40.54 24.25 -41.05
N GLU A 295 -41.16 23.80 -42.15
CA GLU A 295 -42.01 24.59 -43.03
C GLU A 295 -43.18 23.73 -43.55
N ASN A 296 -44.28 24.38 -43.93
CA ASN A 296 -45.39 23.79 -44.68
C ASN A 296 -46.06 22.53 -44.07
N PRO A 297 -46.44 22.51 -42.77
CA PRO A 297 -47.15 21.36 -42.17
C PRO A 297 -48.44 21.02 -42.94
N ASN A 298 -48.62 19.76 -43.30
CA ASN A 298 -49.74 19.25 -44.13
C ASN A 298 -49.94 20.04 -45.46
N GLY A 299 -48.89 20.68 -45.97
CA GLY A 299 -48.95 21.59 -47.12
C GLY A 299 -49.65 22.94 -46.87
N ALA A 300 -49.97 23.26 -45.61
CA ALA A 300 -50.50 24.56 -45.16
C ALA A 300 -49.38 25.46 -44.61
N THR A 301 -49.63 26.77 -44.49
CA THR A 301 -48.68 27.67 -43.80
C THR A 301 -48.73 27.40 -42.30
N ASP A 302 -47.55 27.29 -41.65
CA ASP A 302 -47.50 27.08 -40.21
C ASP A 302 -48.21 28.22 -39.45
N SER A 303 -49.01 27.83 -38.48
CA SER A 303 -49.84 28.74 -37.68
C SER A 303 -49.08 29.45 -36.56
N LEU A 304 -47.95 28.90 -36.10
CA LEU A 304 -47.16 29.44 -34.99
C LEU A 304 -45.64 29.37 -35.25
N PRO A 305 -45.08 30.21 -36.16
CA PRO A 305 -43.66 30.12 -36.58
C PRO A 305 -42.56 30.35 -35.52
N GLY A 306 -42.93 30.43 -34.23
CA GLY A 306 -42.03 30.65 -33.10
C GLY A 306 -41.44 29.38 -32.49
N ASN A 307 -41.92 28.19 -32.85
CA ASN A 307 -41.39 26.88 -32.45
C ASN A 307 -40.69 26.14 -33.61
N ASP A 308 -40.73 26.68 -34.83
CA ASP A 308 -40.16 26.05 -36.03
C ASP A 308 -38.66 25.76 -35.90
N THR A 309 -37.88 26.72 -35.38
CA THR A 309 -36.43 26.78 -35.57
C THR A 309 -35.65 26.45 -34.30
N THR A 310 -34.71 25.50 -34.41
CA THR A 310 -33.66 25.21 -33.41
C THR A 310 -32.28 25.29 -34.08
N ALA A 311 -31.25 25.70 -33.33
CA ALA A 311 -29.87 25.76 -33.83
C ALA A 311 -28.85 25.40 -32.74
N MET A 312 -27.67 24.94 -33.16
CA MET A 312 -26.52 24.70 -32.27
C MET A 312 -25.18 24.98 -32.99
N GLY A 313 -24.17 25.43 -32.23
CA GLY A 313 -22.79 25.45 -32.70
C GLY A 313 -22.15 24.08 -32.55
N VAL A 314 -21.41 23.64 -33.57
CA VAL A 314 -20.75 22.32 -33.63
C VAL A 314 -19.24 22.54 -33.70
N ALA A 315 -18.54 22.08 -32.68
CA ALA A 315 -17.09 22.14 -32.59
C ALA A 315 -16.55 20.89 -31.88
N SER A 316 -15.32 20.52 -32.17
CA SER A 316 -14.60 19.47 -31.43
C SER A 316 -14.40 19.93 -30.00
N GLY A 317 -14.64 19.04 -29.03
CA GLY A 317 -14.21 19.24 -27.66
C GLY A 317 -12.70 19.47 -27.59
N LEU A 318 -12.27 20.29 -26.61
CA LEU A 318 -10.89 20.74 -26.50
C LEU A 318 -9.95 19.58 -26.11
N SER A 319 -8.71 19.65 -26.59
CA SER A 319 -7.65 18.68 -26.25
C SER A 319 -6.27 19.29 -26.56
N GLY A 320 -5.34 19.22 -25.60
CA GLY A 320 -3.99 19.75 -25.72
C GLY A 320 -3.82 21.15 -25.11
N THR A 321 -2.79 21.87 -25.56
CA THR A 321 -2.34 23.13 -24.95
C THR A 321 -2.81 24.36 -25.76
N TYR A 322 -3.31 25.38 -25.07
CA TYR A 322 -3.83 26.63 -25.64
C TYR A 322 -3.25 27.84 -24.91
N GLY A 323 -2.85 28.89 -25.65
CA GLY A 323 -2.22 30.08 -25.06
C GLY A 323 -3.17 31.21 -24.67
N ILE A 324 -2.89 31.89 -23.55
CA ILE A 324 -3.62 33.08 -23.06
C ILE A 324 -2.62 34.24 -22.78
N PRO A 325 -2.65 35.37 -23.49
CA PRO A 325 -3.32 35.58 -24.76
C PRO A 325 -2.59 34.86 -25.91
N GLY A 326 -3.34 34.26 -26.83
CA GLY A 326 -2.78 33.64 -28.02
C GLY A 326 -3.82 32.90 -28.84
N ASP A 327 -4.38 31.85 -28.25
CA ASP A 327 -5.54 31.14 -28.77
C ASP A 327 -6.83 31.75 -28.21
N TYR A 328 -6.84 32.03 -26.91
CA TYR A 328 -7.85 32.85 -26.24
C TYR A 328 -7.32 34.27 -25.99
N ALA A 329 -8.20 35.25 -25.80
CA ALA A 329 -7.79 36.61 -25.46
C ALA A 329 -7.74 36.85 -23.95
N THR A 330 -8.57 36.13 -23.19
CA THR A 330 -8.76 36.26 -21.74
C THR A 330 -9.01 34.87 -21.13
N PHE A 331 -8.93 34.74 -19.80
CA PHE A 331 -9.27 33.49 -19.12
C PHE A 331 -10.76 33.13 -19.25
N GLN A 332 -11.67 34.10 -19.15
CA GLN A 332 -13.11 33.84 -19.34
C GLN A 332 -13.42 33.39 -20.78
N ASP A 333 -12.73 33.91 -21.79
CA ASP A 333 -12.89 33.41 -23.17
C ASP A 333 -12.57 31.90 -23.28
N ALA A 334 -11.57 31.41 -22.56
CA ALA A 334 -11.21 29.99 -22.51
C ALA A 334 -12.22 29.16 -21.70
N ALA A 335 -12.72 29.70 -20.59
CA ALA A 335 -13.76 29.07 -19.76
C ALA A 335 -15.10 28.94 -20.51
N ASP A 336 -15.49 29.94 -21.28
CA ASP A 336 -16.72 29.93 -22.10
C ASP A 336 -16.69 28.80 -23.14
N ASP A 337 -15.57 28.60 -23.83
CA ASP A 337 -15.40 27.53 -24.82
C ASP A 337 -15.38 26.14 -24.16
N LEU A 338 -14.73 25.99 -23.00
CA LEU A 338 -14.75 24.75 -22.21
C LEU A 338 -16.18 24.35 -21.80
N MET A 339 -16.96 25.29 -21.27
CA MET A 339 -18.37 25.05 -20.91
C MET A 339 -19.25 24.76 -22.13
N THR A 340 -18.96 25.36 -23.28
CA THR A 340 -19.79 25.22 -24.49
C THR A 340 -19.50 23.91 -25.24
N PHE A 341 -18.23 23.55 -25.41
CA PHE A 341 -17.81 22.45 -26.29
C PHE A 341 -17.27 21.23 -25.55
N GLY A 342 -16.97 21.36 -24.24
CA GLY A 342 -16.39 20.29 -23.43
C GLY A 342 -14.96 19.92 -23.83
N VAL A 343 -14.52 18.76 -23.37
CA VAL A 343 -13.17 18.22 -23.60
C VAL A 343 -13.20 16.82 -24.20
N CYS A 344 -12.21 16.54 -25.04
CA CYS A 344 -11.99 15.24 -25.70
C CYS A 344 -10.62 14.62 -25.37
N GLY A 345 -9.85 15.29 -24.51
CA GLY A 345 -8.56 14.88 -23.97
C GLY A 345 -8.16 15.83 -22.84
N PRO A 346 -6.98 15.67 -22.24
CA PRO A 346 -6.47 16.62 -21.24
C PRO A 346 -6.22 17.99 -21.89
N VAL A 347 -6.57 19.06 -21.18
CA VAL A 347 -6.48 20.45 -21.66
C VAL A 347 -5.61 21.28 -20.74
N VAL A 348 -4.65 22.01 -21.32
CA VAL A 348 -3.76 22.94 -20.60
C VAL A 348 -3.92 24.35 -21.16
N MET A 349 -4.32 25.28 -20.31
CA MET A 349 -4.45 26.70 -20.61
C MET A 349 -3.20 27.44 -20.08
N GLU A 350 -2.25 27.73 -20.97
CA GLU A 350 -0.98 28.38 -20.64
C GLU A 350 -1.08 29.92 -20.71
N ALA A 351 -1.05 30.57 -19.56
CA ALA A 351 -1.04 32.01 -19.44
C ALA A 351 0.38 32.59 -19.59
N ALA A 352 0.55 33.54 -20.50
CA ALA A 352 1.79 34.30 -20.66
C ALA A 352 1.98 35.30 -19.51
N ASN A 353 3.25 35.60 -19.18
CA ASN A 353 3.61 36.49 -18.07
C ASN A 353 2.88 37.85 -18.19
N GLY A 354 2.19 38.25 -17.12
CA GLY A 354 1.36 39.46 -17.12
C GLY A 354 0.32 39.51 -16.00
N THR A 355 -0.49 40.57 -16.02
CA THR A 355 -1.61 40.77 -15.08
C THR A 355 -2.92 40.85 -15.85
N TYR A 356 -3.89 40.03 -15.44
CA TYR A 356 -5.19 39.82 -16.07
C TYR A 356 -6.27 40.32 -15.11
N SER A 357 -6.79 41.51 -15.37
CA SER A 357 -7.81 42.15 -14.52
C SER A 357 -9.23 41.73 -14.93
N GLU A 358 -9.57 40.46 -14.72
CA GLU A 358 -10.85 39.83 -15.09
C GLU A 358 -11.36 38.87 -14.00
N GLN A 359 -12.59 38.38 -14.16
CA GLN A 359 -13.11 37.25 -13.38
C GLN A 359 -13.18 36.01 -14.27
N VAL A 360 -13.10 34.83 -13.67
CA VAL A 360 -13.28 33.54 -14.33
C VAL A 360 -14.38 32.78 -13.61
N SER A 361 -15.42 32.36 -14.33
CA SER A 361 -16.45 31.45 -13.84
C SER A 361 -16.52 30.22 -14.75
N LEU A 362 -16.43 29.05 -14.13
CA LEU A 362 -16.48 27.73 -14.76
C LEU A 362 -17.71 26.98 -14.21
N GLY A 363 -18.63 26.68 -15.12
CA GLY A 363 -19.70 25.71 -14.96
C GLY A 363 -19.24 24.28 -15.26
N ASN A 364 -20.17 23.33 -15.22
CA ASN A 364 -19.95 21.96 -15.73
C ASN A 364 -19.25 21.97 -17.11
N VAL A 365 -18.11 21.28 -17.19
CA VAL A 365 -17.33 21.09 -18.42
C VAL A 365 -17.53 19.65 -18.88
N LEU A 366 -18.26 19.46 -19.98
CA LEU A 366 -18.63 18.14 -20.44
C LEU A 366 -17.40 17.31 -20.88
N GLY A 367 -17.37 16.03 -20.51
CA GLY A 367 -16.29 15.10 -20.91
C GLY A 367 -15.05 15.10 -20.00
N THR A 368 -15.04 15.90 -18.91
CA THR A 368 -13.96 15.85 -17.93
C THR A 368 -13.93 14.53 -17.17
N SER A 369 -12.72 14.14 -16.75
CA SER A 369 -12.43 12.90 -16.01
C SER A 369 -10.98 12.93 -15.53
N ASP A 370 -10.57 11.93 -14.75
CA ASP A 370 -9.18 11.66 -14.33
C ASP A 370 -8.17 11.73 -15.51
N SER A 371 -8.59 11.36 -16.73
CA SER A 371 -7.76 11.41 -17.94
C SER A 371 -7.96 12.66 -18.81
N ASN A 372 -9.07 13.38 -18.62
CA ASN A 372 -9.45 14.58 -19.38
C ASN A 372 -9.60 15.78 -18.42
N SER A 373 -8.55 16.10 -17.69
CA SER A 373 -8.55 17.24 -16.77
C SER A 373 -8.37 18.58 -17.50
N VAL A 374 -8.77 19.67 -16.86
CA VAL A 374 -8.53 21.05 -17.33
C VAL A 374 -7.56 21.74 -16.36
N THR A 375 -6.42 22.20 -16.85
CA THR A 375 -5.42 22.88 -16.04
C THR A 375 -5.14 24.29 -16.55
N PHE A 376 -5.33 25.31 -15.72
CA PHE A 376 -4.84 26.67 -15.95
C PHE A 376 -3.47 26.82 -15.29
N THR A 377 -2.46 27.30 -16.02
CA THR A 377 -1.08 27.43 -15.53
C THR A 377 -0.34 28.63 -16.13
N SER A 378 0.74 29.10 -15.50
CA SER A 378 1.68 30.00 -16.16
C SER A 378 2.58 29.27 -17.15
N VAL A 379 2.88 29.91 -18.28
CA VAL A 379 3.82 29.39 -19.31
C VAL A 379 5.28 29.31 -18.80
N SER A 380 5.61 30.04 -17.74
CA SER A 380 6.94 30.01 -17.12
C SER A 380 7.07 28.99 -15.98
N GLY A 381 5.96 28.39 -15.52
CA GLY A 381 5.94 27.52 -14.33
C GLY A 381 6.23 28.26 -13.01
N ASN A 382 6.05 29.59 -12.97
CA ASN A 382 6.36 30.42 -11.81
C ASN A 382 5.15 31.29 -11.41
N MET A 383 4.66 31.09 -10.19
CA MET A 383 3.46 31.78 -9.70
C MET A 383 3.52 33.31 -9.66
N ALA A 384 4.72 33.88 -9.58
CA ALA A 384 4.92 35.34 -9.55
C ALA A 384 4.78 36.01 -10.92
N ASP A 385 4.87 35.25 -12.02
CA ASP A 385 4.90 35.80 -13.39
C ASP A 385 3.50 36.07 -13.98
N VAL A 386 2.48 35.37 -13.48
CA VAL A 386 1.09 35.49 -13.93
C VAL A 386 0.22 35.86 -12.73
N THR A 387 -0.53 36.96 -12.86
CA THR A 387 -1.53 37.36 -11.86
C THR A 387 -2.91 37.51 -12.48
N LEU A 388 -3.87 36.70 -12.04
CA LEU A 388 -5.29 36.89 -12.29
C LEU A 388 -5.90 37.68 -11.11
N GLU A 389 -6.57 38.80 -11.38
CA GLU A 389 -7.08 39.66 -10.31
C GLU A 389 -8.41 40.36 -10.61
N PHE A 390 -9.20 40.59 -9.56
CA PHE A 390 -10.45 41.33 -9.65
C PHE A 390 -10.78 42.14 -8.38
N ALA A 391 -11.49 43.26 -8.54
CA ALA A 391 -11.90 44.14 -7.45
C ALA A 391 -13.38 43.96 -7.08
N SER A 392 -13.69 42.97 -6.25
CA SER A 392 -15.07 42.66 -5.84
C SER A 392 -15.76 43.81 -5.08
N SER A 393 -17.06 43.96 -5.32
CA SER A 393 -17.83 45.13 -4.84
C SER A 393 -19.29 44.82 -4.44
N SER A 394 -19.77 43.60 -4.68
CA SER A 394 -21.11 43.12 -4.35
C SER A 394 -21.10 41.61 -4.10
N THR A 395 -22.20 41.04 -3.61
CA THR A 395 -22.38 39.58 -3.51
C THR A 395 -22.30 38.89 -4.87
N ALA A 396 -22.84 39.50 -5.93
CA ALA A 396 -22.93 38.92 -7.27
C ALA A 396 -21.58 38.80 -8.01
N ASN A 397 -20.53 39.46 -7.52
CA ASN A 397 -19.18 39.42 -8.09
C ASN A 397 -18.10 39.20 -7.01
N ASN A 398 -18.44 38.46 -5.95
CA ASN A 398 -17.53 38.18 -4.85
C ASN A 398 -16.65 36.94 -5.12
N TYR A 399 -15.84 37.01 -6.16
CA TYR A 399 -14.86 36.00 -6.56
C TYR A 399 -13.84 36.62 -7.55
N VAL A 400 -12.68 35.98 -7.70
CA VAL A 400 -11.80 36.14 -8.87
C VAL A 400 -11.96 34.92 -9.77
N VAL A 401 -11.90 33.72 -9.17
CA VAL A 401 -12.24 32.43 -9.78
C VAL A 401 -13.45 31.84 -9.08
N ASP A 402 -14.45 31.41 -9.85
CA ASP A 402 -15.65 30.70 -9.40
C ASP A 402 -15.76 29.35 -10.11
N VAL A 403 -15.75 28.27 -9.33
CA VAL A 403 -15.80 26.88 -9.78
C VAL A 403 -17.13 26.32 -9.29
N ASN A 404 -18.07 26.14 -10.21
CA ASN A 404 -19.48 26.04 -9.94
C ASN A 404 -20.03 24.82 -10.70
N ASP A 405 -20.12 23.66 -10.05
CA ASP A 405 -20.45 22.36 -10.72
C ASP A 405 -19.40 21.92 -11.77
N ALA A 406 -18.15 22.41 -11.66
CA ALA A 406 -17.06 22.13 -12.61
C ALA A 406 -16.05 21.11 -12.06
N ASP A 407 -16.01 19.92 -12.67
CA ASP A 407 -15.18 18.80 -12.19
C ASP A 407 -13.83 18.69 -12.91
N TYR A 408 -12.81 18.18 -12.19
CA TYR A 408 -11.44 17.94 -12.68
C TYR A 408 -10.73 19.20 -13.22
N VAL A 409 -11.01 20.35 -12.61
CA VAL A 409 -10.36 21.63 -12.89
C VAL A 409 -9.19 21.86 -11.93
N SER A 410 -8.08 22.37 -12.44
CA SER A 410 -6.89 22.75 -11.67
C SER A 410 -6.41 24.16 -12.01
N PHE A 411 -6.00 24.92 -11.00
CA PHE A 411 -5.21 26.14 -11.15
C PHE A 411 -3.82 25.91 -10.56
N THR A 412 -2.78 26.16 -11.34
CA THR A 412 -1.40 25.85 -10.96
C THR A 412 -0.42 26.97 -11.29
N ASN A 413 0.67 27.09 -10.53
CA ASN A 413 1.80 27.98 -10.86
C ASN A 413 1.40 29.45 -11.17
N MET A 414 0.43 30.04 -10.46
CA MET A 414 -0.03 31.42 -10.72
C MET A 414 -0.51 32.17 -9.47
N THR A 415 -0.59 33.51 -9.55
CA THR A 415 -1.18 34.36 -8.51
C THR A 415 -2.68 34.59 -8.78
N ILE A 416 -3.54 34.42 -7.79
CA ILE A 416 -4.98 34.72 -7.84
C ILE A 416 -5.31 35.72 -6.72
N ARG A 417 -5.69 36.96 -7.08
CA ARG A 417 -5.76 38.08 -6.11
C ARG A 417 -7.06 38.88 -6.17
N ASN A 418 -7.76 39.01 -5.05
CA ASN A 418 -8.85 39.97 -4.92
C ASN A 418 -8.33 41.34 -4.43
N THR A 419 -8.54 42.38 -5.24
CA THR A 419 -8.11 43.76 -4.97
C THR A 419 -9.24 44.66 -4.44
N GLY A 420 -10.42 44.11 -4.17
CA GLY A 420 -11.59 44.84 -3.68
C GLY A 420 -11.38 45.46 -2.30
N THR A 421 -11.92 46.65 -2.06
CA THR A 421 -11.73 47.41 -0.79
C THR A 421 -12.94 47.39 0.14
N SER A 422 -13.87 46.44 -0.09
CA SER A 422 -15.15 46.30 0.60
C SER A 422 -15.22 45.00 1.41
N ILE A 423 -16.37 44.68 2.02
CA ILE A 423 -16.59 43.36 2.65
C ILE A 423 -16.56 42.18 1.65
N TYR A 424 -16.58 42.45 0.35
CA TYR A 424 -16.48 41.44 -0.71
C TYR A 424 -15.02 41.35 -1.16
N GLY A 425 -14.41 40.18 -1.00
CA GLY A 425 -12.99 39.96 -1.21
C GLY A 425 -12.56 38.51 -1.33
N ARG A 426 -13.39 37.61 -1.88
CA ARG A 426 -12.99 36.21 -2.12
C ARG A 426 -12.08 36.07 -3.34
N ALA A 427 -11.03 35.24 -3.27
CA ALA A 427 -10.19 34.95 -4.42
C ALA A 427 -10.72 33.74 -5.20
N VAL A 428 -10.72 32.55 -4.62
CA VAL A 428 -11.26 31.31 -5.21
C VAL A 428 -12.56 30.90 -4.50
N VAL A 429 -13.58 30.55 -5.29
CA VAL A 429 -14.88 30.03 -4.85
C VAL A 429 -15.11 28.66 -5.48
N VAL A 430 -15.56 27.69 -4.68
CA VAL A 430 -15.90 26.32 -5.08
C VAL A 430 -17.30 26.00 -4.54
N GLN A 431 -18.23 25.67 -5.42
CA GLN A 431 -19.64 25.54 -5.07
C GLN A 431 -20.42 24.59 -5.99
N ASN A 432 -21.65 24.27 -5.57
CA ASN A 432 -22.64 23.48 -6.32
C ASN A 432 -22.19 22.05 -6.70
N ASN A 433 -21.36 21.43 -5.85
CA ASN A 433 -20.86 20.06 -5.95
C ASN A 433 -19.73 19.84 -6.96
N ALA A 434 -18.92 20.86 -7.25
CA ALA A 434 -17.67 20.70 -8.01
C ALA A 434 -16.73 19.69 -7.32
N MET A 435 -16.24 18.70 -8.07
CA MET A 435 -15.42 17.59 -7.57
C MET A 435 -14.03 17.54 -8.21
N ASN A 436 -13.05 16.99 -7.48
CA ASN A 436 -11.67 16.83 -7.97
C ASN A 436 -11.00 18.17 -8.35
N PHE A 437 -11.33 19.23 -7.59
CA PHE A 437 -10.79 20.57 -7.81
C PHE A 437 -9.42 20.73 -7.13
N THR A 438 -8.45 21.30 -7.86
CA THR A 438 -7.07 21.49 -7.39
C THR A 438 -6.60 22.95 -7.46
N VAL A 439 -5.95 23.42 -6.39
CA VAL A 439 -5.13 24.64 -6.39
C VAL A 439 -3.74 24.25 -5.92
N ASP A 440 -2.75 24.30 -6.82
CA ASP A 440 -1.38 23.84 -6.53
C ASP A 440 -0.31 24.88 -6.88
N ASN A 441 0.68 25.08 -6.01
CA ASN A 441 1.81 26.00 -6.22
C ASN A 441 1.34 27.42 -6.68
N CYS A 442 0.28 27.94 -6.05
CA CYS A 442 -0.30 29.24 -6.36
C CYS A 442 -0.15 30.24 -5.21
N HIS A 443 -0.22 31.54 -5.54
CA HIS A 443 -0.29 32.63 -4.56
C HIS A 443 -1.73 33.15 -4.48
N VAL A 444 -2.49 32.72 -3.49
CA VAL A 444 -3.93 33.04 -3.38
C VAL A 444 -4.14 34.12 -2.32
N ILE A 445 -4.60 35.30 -2.75
CA ILE A 445 -4.64 36.51 -1.94
C ILE A 445 -6.08 37.04 -1.86
N ALA A 446 -6.72 36.90 -0.69
CA ALA A 446 -7.97 37.59 -0.41
C ALA A 446 -7.74 39.08 -0.10
N ASN A 447 -8.82 39.86 -0.06
CA ASN A 447 -8.68 41.25 0.33
C ASN A 447 -8.36 41.43 1.82
N SER A 448 -7.91 42.63 2.19
CA SER A 448 -7.53 42.98 3.56
C SER A 448 -8.66 43.62 4.38
N TYR A 449 -9.93 43.40 4.03
CA TYR A 449 -11.04 44.03 4.77
C TYR A 449 -11.31 43.27 6.08
N PRO A 450 -11.36 43.96 7.24
CA PRO A 450 -11.51 43.32 8.56
C PRO A 450 -12.95 42.84 8.79
N TYR A 451 -13.27 41.66 8.26
CA TYR A 451 -14.58 41.02 8.35
C TYR A 451 -14.47 39.60 8.91
N THR A 452 -15.40 39.21 9.77
CA THR A 452 -15.48 37.87 10.39
C THR A 452 -16.52 36.96 9.74
N GLY A 453 -17.36 37.50 8.85
CA GLY A 453 -18.21 36.71 7.98
C GLY A 453 -17.43 36.21 6.76
N ASP A 454 -18.08 35.39 5.94
CA ASP A 454 -17.43 34.57 4.93
C ASP A 454 -17.25 35.25 3.56
N TYR A 455 -17.53 36.56 3.46
CA TYR A 455 -17.38 37.32 2.21
C TYR A 455 -15.93 37.73 1.91
N THR A 456 -15.01 37.58 2.85
CA THR A 456 -13.56 37.76 2.65
C THR A 456 -12.85 36.44 2.94
N THR A 457 -12.43 35.72 1.90
CA THR A 457 -11.84 34.37 2.04
C THR A 457 -10.91 34.04 0.87
N ALA A 458 -9.70 33.55 1.13
CA ALA A 458 -8.76 33.24 0.04
C ALA A 458 -9.25 32.05 -0.80
N ILE A 459 -9.56 30.92 -0.15
CA ILE A 459 -10.17 29.75 -0.79
C ILE A 459 -11.46 29.40 -0.05
N TYR A 460 -12.61 29.54 -0.75
CA TYR A 460 -13.95 29.34 -0.21
C TYR A 460 -14.61 28.11 -0.85
N ALA A 461 -14.91 27.07 -0.08
CA ALA A 461 -15.70 25.92 -0.50
C ALA A 461 -16.92 25.74 0.42
N ASN A 462 -18.11 25.59 -0.17
CA ASN A 462 -19.37 25.43 0.57
C ASN A 462 -20.33 24.48 -0.15
N GLY A 463 -20.92 23.53 0.58
CA GLY A 463 -21.68 22.41 0.02
C GLY A 463 -20.82 21.17 -0.17
N ASN A 464 -21.29 20.21 -0.97
CA ASN A 464 -20.69 18.87 -1.08
C ASN A 464 -19.70 18.84 -2.25
N ASN A 465 -18.63 19.62 -2.12
CA ASN A 465 -17.56 19.70 -3.12
C ASN A 465 -16.46 18.72 -2.70
N HIS A 466 -16.48 17.50 -3.22
CA HIS A 466 -15.61 16.38 -2.78
C HIS A 466 -14.25 16.39 -3.49
N ASN A 467 -13.26 15.69 -2.91
CA ASN A 467 -11.92 15.51 -3.49
C ASN A 467 -11.22 16.86 -3.76
N LEU A 468 -11.10 17.71 -2.74
CA LEU A 468 -10.46 19.02 -2.85
C LEU A 468 -8.97 18.92 -2.52
N THR A 469 -8.11 19.40 -3.42
CA THR A 469 -6.65 19.42 -3.24
C THR A 469 -6.13 20.85 -3.22
N ILE A 470 -5.51 21.25 -2.12
CA ILE A 470 -4.93 22.59 -1.90
C ILE A 470 -3.50 22.37 -1.45
N THR A 471 -2.54 22.44 -2.37
CA THR A 471 -1.15 22.03 -2.14
C THR A 471 -0.10 23.06 -2.53
N ASN A 472 1.03 23.12 -1.81
CA ASN A 472 2.18 23.97 -2.15
C ASN A 472 1.88 25.49 -2.26
N ASN A 473 0.76 25.99 -1.73
CA ASN A 473 0.32 27.37 -1.97
C ASN A 473 0.86 28.36 -0.93
N THR A 474 1.07 29.61 -1.34
CA THR A 474 1.09 30.76 -0.43
C THR A 474 -0.32 31.34 -0.35
N ILE A 475 -0.89 31.43 0.86
CA ILE A 475 -2.28 31.88 1.09
C ILE A 475 -2.28 33.07 2.04
N GLU A 476 -2.80 34.21 1.57
CA GLU A 476 -2.75 35.48 2.29
C GLU A 476 -4.14 36.09 2.56
N LYS A 477 -4.26 36.73 3.73
CA LYS A 477 -5.30 37.72 4.07
C LYS A 477 -6.72 37.11 4.11
N GLY A 478 -7.75 37.94 3.91
CA GLY A 478 -9.15 37.57 4.12
C GLY A 478 -9.58 37.55 5.58
N GLY A 479 -10.89 37.38 5.81
CA GLY A 479 -11.44 36.97 7.10
C GLY A 479 -11.02 35.55 7.41
N TYR A 480 -11.12 34.69 6.40
CA TYR A 480 -10.64 33.32 6.40
C TYR A 480 -9.51 33.15 5.37
N GLY A 481 -8.50 32.33 5.66
CA GLY A 481 -7.57 31.85 4.62
C GLY A 481 -8.28 30.79 3.78
N ILE A 482 -8.32 29.55 4.28
CA ILE A 482 -9.12 28.46 3.73
C ILE A 482 -10.42 28.31 4.54
N ARG A 483 -11.54 28.14 3.83
CA ARG A 483 -12.84 27.76 4.38
C ARG A 483 -13.40 26.58 3.60
N VAL A 484 -13.59 25.44 4.24
CA VAL A 484 -14.32 24.28 3.70
C VAL A 484 -15.49 23.97 4.62
N TYR A 485 -16.71 24.00 4.07
CA TYR A 485 -17.95 23.80 4.82
C TYR A 485 -18.88 22.82 4.09
N GLY A 486 -18.97 21.58 4.57
CA GLY A 486 -19.86 20.56 4.00
C GLY A 486 -21.35 20.79 4.28
N GLY A 487 -22.22 20.07 3.55
CA GLY A 487 -23.67 20.20 3.64
C GLY A 487 -24.29 19.85 4.99
N GLY A 488 -23.60 19.04 5.81
CA GLY A 488 -23.96 18.78 7.22
C GLY A 488 -23.52 17.41 7.72
N ASN A 489 -24.00 17.02 8.91
CA ASN A 489 -23.67 15.73 9.56
C ASN A 489 -24.01 14.47 8.76
N THR A 490 -24.91 14.56 7.78
CA THR A 490 -25.30 13.43 6.90
C THR A 490 -24.87 13.64 5.45
N ASN A 491 -24.10 14.69 5.17
CA ASN A 491 -23.65 15.07 3.84
C ASN A 491 -22.37 15.90 4.00
N ARG A 492 -21.28 15.22 4.36
CA ARG A 492 -19.96 15.82 4.57
C ARG A 492 -19.23 15.95 3.24
N VAL A 493 -18.28 16.88 3.16
CA VAL A 493 -17.27 16.84 2.11
C VAL A 493 -16.33 15.68 2.37
N GLU A 494 -16.05 14.87 1.35
CA GLU A 494 -15.12 13.75 1.45
C GLU A 494 -13.77 14.12 0.81
N ASN A 495 -12.68 13.60 1.37
CA ASN A 495 -11.30 13.67 0.85
C ASN A 495 -10.81 15.11 0.61
N VAL A 496 -10.49 15.82 1.69
CA VAL A 496 -9.89 17.16 1.65
C VAL A 496 -8.40 17.06 1.95
N THR A 497 -7.57 17.47 1.00
CA THR A 497 -6.11 17.50 1.12
C THR A 497 -5.63 18.94 1.15
N ILE A 498 -5.03 19.34 2.27
CA ILE A 498 -4.43 20.66 2.49
C ILE A 498 -3.00 20.41 2.96
N GLU A 499 -2.04 20.42 2.03
CA GLU A 499 -0.66 20.02 2.32
C GLU A 499 0.39 21.00 1.79
N ASP A 500 1.51 21.13 2.51
CA ASP A 500 2.66 21.95 2.11
C ASP A 500 2.35 23.45 1.85
N ASN A 501 1.27 23.99 2.43
CA ASN A 501 0.89 25.40 2.24
C ASN A 501 1.52 26.32 3.30
N HIS A 502 1.86 27.54 2.90
CA HIS A 502 2.21 28.64 3.79
C HIS A 502 1.06 29.64 3.88
N MET A 503 0.51 29.84 5.07
CA MET A 503 -0.70 30.64 5.30
C MET A 503 -0.45 31.76 6.30
N GLU A 504 -0.71 33.01 5.90
CA GLU A 504 -0.42 34.19 6.72
C GLU A 504 -1.50 35.29 6.62
N ASP A 505 -1.42 36.26 7.54
CA ASP A 505 -2.22 37.50 7.54
C ASP A 505 -3.77 37.39 7.60
N ALA A 506 -4.35 36.21 7.82
CA ALA A 506 -5.79 36.02 7.96
C ALA A 506 -6.37 36.78 9.18
N TYR A 507 -7.39 37.61 8.97
CA TYR A 507 -7.97 38.51 9.98
C TYR A 507 -8.64 37.75 11.15
N TYR A 508 -9.46 36.74 10.84
CA TYR A 508 -10.25 35.99 11.83
C TYR A 508 -9.69 34.57 12.08
N MET A 509 -9.78 33.68 11.09
CA MET A 509 -9.29 32.29 11.20
C MET A 509 -8.44 31.94 9.98
N ALA A 510 -7.27 31.32 10.13
CA ALA A 510 -6.51 30.90 8.95
C ALA A 510 -7.21 29.73 8.23
N ASN A 511 -7.68 28.73 8.99
CA ASN A 511 -8.41 27.58 8.45
C ASN A 511 -9.74 27.36 9.18
N TYR A 512 -10.81 27.14 8.42
CA TYR A 512 -12.15 26.86 8.91
C TYR A 512 -12.74 25.64 8.20
N LEU A 513 -12.71 24.51 8.89
CA LEU A 513 -12.94 23.19 8.34
C LEU A 513 -14.13 22.55 9.07
N TRP A 514 -15.28 22.43 8.40
CA TRP A 514 -16.53 21.99 9.01
C TRP A 514 -17.23 20.94 8.15
N TYR A 515 -17.67 19.83 8.76
CA TYR A 515 -18.38 18.72 8.09
C TYR A 515 -17.54 18.07 6.98
N ILE A 516 -16.40 17.50 7.38
CA ILE A 516 -15.46 16.82 6.49
C ILE A 516 -15.31 15.37 6.94
N ASP A 517 -15.14 14.46 6.00
CA ASP A 517 -14.80 13.04 6.20
C ASP A 517 -13.54 12.75 5.37
N GLY A 518 -12.44 12.33 5.98
CA GLY A 518 -11.16 12.24 5.28
C GLY A 518 -10.48 13.61 5.10
N LEU A 519 -9.90 14.16 6.17
CA LEU A 519 -9.07 15.38 6.11
C LEU A 519 -7.58 15.05 6.24
N ASN A 520 -6.77 15.41 5.26
CA ASN A 520 -5.31 15.48 5.39
C ASN A 520 -4.88 16.95 5.50
N PHE A 521 -4.40 17.36 6.67
CA PHE A 521 -3.84 18.69 6.93
C PHE A 521 -2.39 18.53 7.35
N ASN A 522 -1.46 18.42 6.39
CA ASN A 522 -0.08 18.01 6.67
C ASN A 522 0.98 19.01 6.16
N ASN A 523 2.11 19.11 6.86
CA ASN A 523 3.27 19.92 6.47
C ASN A 523 2.99 21.44 6.29
N ASN A 524 1.84 21.95 6.76
CA ASN A 524 1.48 23.35 6.56
C ASN A 524 2.18 24.27 7.58
N THR A 525 2.53 25.47 7.14
CA THR A 525 2.89 26.58 8.02
C THR A 525 1.71 27.55 8.10
N VAL A 526 1.24 27.83 9.30
CA VAL A 526 0.12 28.73 9.59
C VAL A 526 0.61 29.78 10.59
N THR A 527 0.89 31.00 10.11
CA THR A 527 1.27 32.13 10.97
C THR A 527 0.14 33.16 11.04
N LYS A 528 0.23 34.11 11.97
CA LYS A 528 -0.82 35.13 12.17
C LYS A 528 -0.20 36.46 12.58
N ASP A 529 0.40 37.07 11.58
CA ASP A 529 1.38 38.13 11.76
C ASP A 529 0.74 39.52 11.54
N THR A 530 -0.52 39.54 11.13
CA THR A 530 -1.31 40.76 10.94
C THR A 530 -1.55 41.53 12.23
N SER A 531 -1.09 42.79 12.23
CA SER A 531 -1.28 43.77 13.31
C SER A 531 -2.75 44.12 13.59
N ALA A 532 -3.68 43.68 12.73
CA ALA A 532 -5.11 43.94 12.83
C ALA A 532 -5.91 42.64 13.06
N THR A 533 -5.62 41.87 14.10
CA THR A 533 -6.31 40.60 14.40
C THR A 533 -7.67 40.79 15.11
N TYR A 534 -8.68 39.96 14.79
CA TYR A 534 -9.95 39.89 15.54
C TYR A 534 -9.79 39.25 16.95
N TYR A 535 -10.67 39.63 17.89
CA TYR A 535 -10.64 39.24 19.31
C TYR A 535 -10.73 37.72 19.62
N PHE A 536 -11.13 36.91 18.65
CA PHE A 536 -11.09 35.44 18.75
C PHE A 536 -10.30 34.90 17.56
N GLY A 537 -8.98 34.74 17.71
CA GLY A 537 -8.11 34.21 16.66
C GLY A 537 -8.12 32.68 16.63
N TYR A 538 -8.17 32.10 15.42
CA TYR A 538 -7.98 30.65 15.23
C TYR A 538 -6.90 30.38 14.17
N GLY A 539 -5.97 29.48 14.45
CA GLY A 539 -5.08 28.92 13.42
C GLY A 539 -5.83 27.91 12.57
N VAL A 540 -6.13 26.75 13.16
CA VAL A 540 -6.94 25.69 12.55
C VAL A 540 -8.19 25.43 13.39
N TYR A 541 -9.36 25.62 12.78
CA TYR A 541 -10.67 25.36 13.38
C TYR A 541 -11.35 24.17 12.69
N CYS A 542 -11.33 23.01 13.34
CA CYS A 542 -12.01 21.79 12.90
C CYS A 542 -13.31 21.57 13.69
N TYR A 543 -14.42 21.30 13.01
CA TYR A 543 -15.71 21.02 13.62
C TYR A 543 -16.48 19.92 12.87
N TYR A 544 -16.87 18.84 13.54
CA TYR A 544 -17.43 17.63 12.90
C TYR A 544 -16.57 17.14 11.72
N VAL A 545 -15.26 17.02 11.95
CA VAL A 545 -14.30 16.45 11.02
C VAL A 545 -13.99 15.02 11.45
N ASP A 546 -14.32 14.05 10.62
CA ASP A 546 -14.03 12.64 10.86
C ASP A 546 -12.90 12.15 9.94
N ASP A 547 -12.27 11.04 10.32
CA ASP A 547 -11.17 10.39 9.57
C ASP A 547 -10.05 11.36 9.12
N PHE A 548 -9.50 12.10 10.09
CA PHE A 548 -8.49 13.13 9.85
C PHE A 548 -7.04 12.72 10.17
N ASN A 549 -6.10 13.44 9.56
CA ASN A 549 -4.68 13.51 9.88
C ASN A 549 -4.27 14.98 9.95
N VAL A 550 -3.61 15.38 11.03
CA VAL A 550 -3.04 16.72 11.21
C VAL A 550 -1.58 16.54 11.60
N ASN A 551 -0.67 16.48 10.61
CA ASN A 551 0.71 16.03 10.85
C ASN A 551 1.78 17.03 10.38
N ASN A 552 2.90 17.12 11.09
CA ASN A 552 4.08 17.92 10.71
C ASN A 552 3.78 19.43 10.50
N ASN A 553 2.74 20.00 11.11
CA ASN A 553 2.39 21.41 10.88
C ASN A 553 3.06 22.36 11.90
N TYR A 554 3.42 23.54 11.41
CA TYR A 554 3.77 24.70 12.23
C TYR A 554 2.53 25.59 12.38
N ILE A 555 1.90 25.63 13.56
CA ILE A 555 0.62 26.33 13.79
C ILE A 555 0.76 27.40 14.87
N GLY A 556 0.84 28.66 14.46
CA GLY A 556 0.80 29.85 15.29
C GLY A 556 -0.55 30.58 15.23
N ALA A 557 -0.87 31.34 16.28
CA ALA A 557 -2.12 32.13 16.32
C ALA A 557 -1.99 33.53 16.96
N SER A 558 -0.76 34.04 17.12
CA SER A 558 -0.51 35.08 18.14
C SER A 558 0.52 36.18 17.88
N GLU A 559 1.18 36.27 16.72
CA GLU A 559 2.24 37.28 16.55
C GLU A 559 1.73 38.73 16.43
N GLY A 560 0.54 38.95 15.84
CA GLY A 560 -0.05 40.29 15.70
C GLY A 560 -1.15 40.67 16.73
N ALA A 561 -1.60 39.75 17.58
CA ALA A 561 -2.86 39.89 18.33
C ALA A 561 -2.76 40.72 19.62
N SER A 562 -2.81 42.05 19.51
CA SER A 562 -2.81 42.97 20.66
C SER A 562 -4.00 42.78 21.64
N TYR A 563 -5.10 42.14 21.21
CA TYR A 563 -6.32 41.95 22.01
C TYR A 563 -7.03 40.62 21.68
N GLY A 564 -7.40 39.84 22.70
CA GLY A 564 -8.36 38.73 22.55
C GLY A 564 -7.84 37.33 22.89
N TYR A 565 -8.76 36.36 22.86
CA TYR A 565 -8.45 34.93 23.02
C TYR A 565 -7.92 34.37 21.69
N ALA A 566 -7.01 33.40 21.75
CA ALA A 566 -6.61 32.66 20.55
C ALA A 566 -6.52 31.14 20.79
N TYR A 567 -6.84 30.39 19.74
CA TYR A 567 -6.76 28.93 19.68
C TYR A 567 -5.89 28.56 18.48
N SER A 568 -4.83 27.76 18.67
CA SER A 568 -3.95 27.41 17.54
C SER A 568 -4.49 26.21 16.79
N LEU A 569 -4.78 25.11 17.50
CA LEU A 569 -5.52 23.96 16.99
C LEU A 569 -6.78 23.74 17.83
N TYR A 570 -7.94 23.90 17.20
CA TYR A 570 -9.26 23.74 17.81
C TYR A 570 -10.01 22.60 17.12
N MET A 571 -10.39 21.56 17.87
CA MET A 571 -11.04 20.36 17.34
C MET A 571 -12.32 20.08 18.14
N ASN A 572 -13.47 20.18 17.49
CA ASN A 572 -14.77 20.06 18.15
C ASN A 572 -15.62 18.98 17.46
N TYR A 573 -16.07 17.98 18.21
CA TYR A 573 -16.71 16.76 17.71
C TYR A 573 -15.99 16.10 16.52
N CYS A 574 -14.65 16.09 16.54
CA CYS A 574 -13.85 15.46 15.49
C CYS A 574 -13.55 14.00 15.89
N ILE A 575 -13.99 13.03 15.09
CA ILE A 575 -13.93 11.60 15.44
C ILE A 575 -13.08 10.83 14.44
N GLY A 576 -11.96 10.27 14.90
CA GLY A 576 -11.14 9.41 14.06
C GLY A 576 -11.69 7.99 13.89
N SER A 577 -11.09 7.28 12.94
CA SER A 577 -11.34 5.87 12.67
C SER A 577 -10.93 5.00 13.86
N ASN A 578 -11.45 3.77 13.89
CA ASN A 578 -11.10 2.83 14.96
C ASN A 578 -9.83 2.00 14.65
N ASN A 579 -9.43 1.87 13.37
CA ASN A 579 -8.21 1.17 12.95
C ASN A 579 -7.83 1.46 11.47
N PRO A 580 -6.71 2.16 11.18
CA PRO A 580 -5.91 2.93 12.13
C PRO A 580 -6.75 4.03 12.79
N LYS A 581 -6.26 4.63 13.86
CA LYS A 581 -6.86 5.88 14.37
C LYS A 581 -6.40 7.07 13.53
N SER A 582 -7.19 8.14 13.59
CA SER A 582 -6.73 9.47 13.18
C SER A 582 -5.48 9.89 13.94
N LYS A 583 -4.68 10.76 13.34
CA LYS A 583 -3.42 11.23 13.94
C LYS A 583 -3.37 12.74 14.08
N VAL A 584 -2.81 13.17 15.20
CA VAL A 584 -2.25 14.51 15.37
C VAL A 584 -0.80 14.29 15.79
N MET A 585 0.14 14.40 14.87
CA MET A 585 1.55 14.07 15.16
C MET A 585 2.58 15.04 14.60
N ASN A 586 3.75 15.11 15.23
CA ASN A 586 4.86 15.97 14.81
C ASN A 586 4.49 17.47 14.70
N ASN A 587 3.41 17.97 15.29
CA ASN A 587 3.04 19.39 15.12
C ASN A 587 3.74 20.29 16.14
N CYS A 588 4.26 21.42 15.68
CA CYS A 588 4.65 22.53 16.52
C CYS A 588 3.48 23.53 16.62
N VAL A 589 2.85 23.63 17.79
CA VAL A 589 1.60 24.39 17.97
C VAL A 589 1.78 25.40 19.10
N THR A 590 1.85 26.69 18.74
CA THR A 590 2.25 27.77 19.66
C THR A 590 1.17 28.85 19.77
N SER A 591 0.78 29.17 21.01
CA SER A 591 -0.28 30.14 21.29
C SER A 591 0.07 31.11 22.42
N GLY A 592 0.07 32.40 22.07
CA GLY A 592 0.18 33.53 23.00
C GLY A 592 1.31 34.50 22.66
N ILE A 593 1.32 35.62 23.37
CA ILE A 593 2.39 36.62 23.31
C ILE A 593 3.13 36.60 24.65
N PRO A 594 4.46 36.35 24.69
CA PRO A 594 5.26 36.42 25.90
C PRO A 594 5.03 37.72 26.69
N GLY A 595 4.75 37.59 28.00
CA GLY A 595 4.50 38.73 28.89
C GLY A 595 3.10 39.37 28.81
N GLN A 596 2.23 38.96 27.86
CA GLN A 596 0.82 39.39 27.84
C GLN A 596 0.05 38.73 28.98
N THR A 597 -0.86 39.45 29.66
CA THR A 597 -1.60 38.97 30.85
C THR A 597 -3.12 39.10 30.77
N ALA A 598 -3.67 39.59 29.66
CA ALA A 598 -5.09 39.97 29.59
C ALA A 598 -6.06 38.86 29.13
N TYR A 599 -5.62 37.83 28.40
CA TYR A 599 -6.52 36.90 27.66
C TYR A 599 -6.13 35.42 27.74
N GLY A 600 -7.07 34.53 27.44
CA GLY A 600 -6.81 33.09 27.35
C GLY A 600 -6.21 32.69 25.99
N TYR A 601 -5.15 31.88 26.03
CA TYR A 601 -4.52 31.29 24.84
C TYR A 601 -4.51 29.77 24.98
N TYR A 602 -4.74 29.08 23.87
CA TYR A 602 -5.02 27.65 23.82
C TYR A 602 -4.30 27.01 22.62
N PRO A 603 -3.12 26.41 22.83
CA PRO A 603 -2.41 25.67 21.78
C PRO A 603 -3.27 24.53 21.23
N MET A 604 -3.75 23.64 22.10
CA MET A 604 -4.70 22.58 21.74
C MET A 604 -5.99 22.70 22.56
N TYR A 605 -7.13 22.68 21.87
CA TYR A 605 -8.46 22.61 22.47
C TYR A 605 -9.30 21.52 21.79
N MET A 606 -9.61 20.45 22.53
CA MET A 606 -10.44 19.34 22.08
C MET A 606 -11.73 19.25 22.91
N TYR A 607 -12.87 19.24 22.23
CA TYR A 607 -14.17 19.02 22.86
C TYR A 607 -15.00 18.04 22.02
N GLY A 608 -15.67 17.06 22.62
CA GLY A 608 -16.48 16.09 21.89
C GLY A 608 -15.69 15.13 20.97
N SER A 609 -14.35 15.21 20.98
CA SER A 609 -13.47 14.61 19.97
C SER A 609 -12.78 13.36 20.50
N GLY A 610 -12.40 12.42 19.62
CA GLY A 610 -11.90 11.11 20.04
C GLY A 610 -11.33 10.25 18.92
N ASN A 611 -10.96 9.00 19.28
CA ASN A 611 -10.34 8.02 18.38
C ASN A 611 -9.10 8.55 17.64
N VAL A 612 -8.20 9.18 18.38
CA VAL A 612 -7.03 9.87 17.82
C VAL A 612 -5.77 9.56 18.63
N ASP A 613 -4.68 9.32 17.92
CA ASP A 613 -3.35 9.23 18.50
C ASP A 613 -2.67 10.61 18.40
N ILE A 614 -2.40 11.21 19.56
CA ILE A 614 -1.73 12.50 19.70
C ILE A 614 -0.29 12.19 20.11
N ILE A 615 0.64 12.30 19.16
CA ILE A 615 1.98 11.71 19.28
C ILE A 615 3.08 12.68 18.84
N ASN A 616 4.15 12.82 19.63
CA ASN A 616 5.32 13.62 19.24
C ASN A 616 4.97 15.09 18.86
N ASN A 617 4.03 15.73 19.55
CA ASN A 617 3.70 17.15 19.31
C ASN A 617 4.34 18.07 20.37
N SER A 618 4.49 19.34 20.03
CA SER A 618 4.91 20.40 20.95
C SER A 618 3.81 21.45 21.08
N PHE A 619 3.07 21.44 22.19
CA PHE A 619 1.96 22.34 22.49
C PHE A 619 2.38 23.43 23.48
N ASN A 620 2.55 24.65 23.00
CA ASN A 620 3.25 25.72 23.71
C ASN A 620 2.36 26.92 24.00
N ARG A 621 2.02 27.14 25.27
CA ARG A 621 1.35 28.36 25.72
C ARG A 621 2.38 29.34 26.26
N THR A 622 2.61 30.44 25.54
CA THR A 622 3.71 31.39 25.79
C THR A 622 3.31 32.61 26.62
N GLY A 623 2.01 32.86 26.82
CA GLY A 623 1.52 34.02 27.57
C GLY A 623 0.06 33.91 27.99
N GLY A 624 -0.56 35.04 28.29
CA GLY A 624 -1.98 35.18 28.62
C GLY A 624 -2.30 35.35 30.10
N TYR A 625 -3.59 35.35 30.42
CA TYR A 625 -4.11 35.53 31.77
C TYR A 625 -3.62 34.42 32.72
N THR A 626 -3.30 34.81 33.96
CA THR A 626 -2.60 33.96 34.94
C THR A 626 -3.49 32.96 35.69
N GLY A 627 -4.65 32.63 35.12
CA GLY A 627 -5.68 31.77 35.71
C GLY A 627 -5.60 30.31 35.26
N ASN A 628 -6.74 29.61 35.36
CA ASN A 628 -6.89 28.17 35.03
C ASN A 628 -6.92 27.90 33.51
N TYR A 629 -5.91 28.38 32.77
CA TYR A 629 -5.69 28.09 31.35
C TYR A 629 -4.69 26.94 31.18
N TYR A 630 -4.53 26.45 29.95
CA TYR A 630 -3.86 25.18 29.68
C TYR A 630 -3.11 25.19 28.33
N ALA A 631 -2.08 24.35 28.21
CA ALA A 631 -1.44 24.07 26.91
C ALA A 631 -2.28 23.10 26.07
N CYS A 632 -2.85 22.07 26.70
CA CYS A 632 -3.83 21.16 26.09
C CYS A 632 -5.07 21.00 26.97
N TYR A 633 -6.25 21.06 26.34
CA TYR A 633 -7.54 20.72 26.96
C TYR A 633 -8.27 19.65 26.16
N ILE A 634 -8.82 18.67 26.87
CA ILE A 634 -9.58 17.57 26.31
C ILE A 634 -10.82 17.34 27.18
N SER A 635 -12.01 17.37 26.59
CA SER A 635 -13.27 17.25 27.34
C SER A 635 -14.34 16.56 26.52
N GLN A 636 -14.99 15.56 27.11
CA GLN A 636 -16.04 14.73 26.48
C GLN A 636 -15.53 14.02 25.21
N GLY A 637 -15.27 12.72 25.29
CA GLY A 637 -14.67 11.96 24.20
C GLY A 637 -14.14 10.63 24.71
N GLY A 638 -13.27 9.99 23.92
CA GLY A 638 -12.64 8.72 24.25
C GLY A 638 -11.77 8.21 23.10
N GLY A 639 -11.01 7.15 23.32
CA GLY A 639 -10.12 6.55 22.32
C GLY A 639 -8.80 7.31 22.12
N ILE A 640 -8.43 8.22 23.03
CA ILE A 640 -7.26 9.10 22.88
C ILE A 640 -6.00 8.47 23.47
N THR A 641 -4.91 8.50 22.70
CA THR A 641 -3.54 8.15 23.12
C THR A 641 -2.68 9.41 23.17
N LEU A 642 -1.89 9.60 24.24
CA LEU A 642 -0.92 10.69 24.38
C LEU A 642 0.50 10.12 24.56
N LYS A 643 1.39 10.22 23.56
CA LYS A 643 2.80 9.77 23.70
C LYS A 643 3.81 10.77 23.16
N ASN A 644 4.97 10.87 23.79
CA ASN A 644 6.09 11.72 23.34
C ASN A 644 5.73 13.21 23.15
N ASN A 645 4.64 13.70 23.73
CA ASN A 645 4.22 15.09 23.53
C ASN A 645 4.86 15.99 24.58
N ASN A 646 5.26 17.18 24.18
CA ASN A 646 5.58 18.26 25.09
C ASN A 646 4.36 19.17 25.31
N PHE A 647 3.78 19.15 26.51
CA PHE A 647 2.71 20.04 26.94
C PHE A 647 3.26 21.15 27.83
N ALA A 648 3.60 22.30 27.23
CA ALA A 648 4.32 23.37 27.92
C ALA A 648 3.47 24.64 28.10
N ASN A 649 3.13 24.95 29.35
CA ASN A 649 2.52 26.21 29.74
C ASN A 649 3.58 27.13 30.38
N LEU A 650 4.29 27.88 29.55
CA LEU A 650 5.41 28.76 29.92
C LEU A 650 4.98 30.00 30.73
N ASN A 651 3.73 30.05 31.20
CA ASN A 651 3.14 31.16 31.94
C ASN A 651 2.56 30.67 33.27
N SER A 652 1.24 30.42 33.34
CA SER A 652 0.61 29.79 34.49
C SER A 652 -0.68 29.06 34.15
N GLY A 653 -1.06 28.11 35.03
CA GLY A 653 -2.17 27.20 34.82
C GLY A 653 -1.67 25.76 34.67
N TYR A 654 -2.30 24.99 33.78
CA TYR A 654 -2.03 23.56 33.58
C TYR A 654 -1.18 23.31 32.33
N ALA A 655 -0.42 22.21 32.33
CA ALA A 655 0.10 21.61 31.11
C ALA A 655 -1.06 20.92 30.36
N LEU A 656 -1.71 19.98 31.04
CA LEU A 656 -2.82 19.17 30.53
C LEU A 656 -4.08 19.33 31.40
N TYR A 657 -5.23 19.52 30.75
CA TYR A 657 -6.54 19.58 31.40
C TYR A 657 -7.52 18.59 30.74
N VAL A 658 -7.75 17.44 31.38
CA VAL A 658 -8.70 16.42 30.92
C VAL A 658 -9.95 16.40 31.77
N TYR A 659 -11.10 16.72 31.18
CA TYR A 659 -12.40 16.67 31.83
C TYR A 659 -13.14 15.36 31.46
N GLY A 660 -13.30 14.49 32.45
CA GLY A 660 -13.81 13.12 32.28
C GLY A 660 -12.75 12.05 32.53
N LEU A 661 -13.14 10.93 33.18
CA LEU A 661 -12.20 9.87 33.59
C LEU A 661 -11.80 8.92 32.46
N TRP A 662 -12.64 8.78 31.43
CA TRP A 662 -12.48 7.79 30.35
C TRP A 662 -12.07 8.41 29.01
N THR A 663 -11.70 9.69 29.01
CA THR A 663 -11.40 10.47 27.79
C THR A 663 -10.04 10.09 27.19
N VAL A 664 -9.06 9.77 28.05
CA VAL A 664 -7.70 9.33 27.67
C VAL A 664 -7.52 7.88 28.07
N ASN A 665 -7.11 7.04 27.12
CA ASN A 665 -6.98 5.59 27.27
C ASN A 665 -5.54 5.16 27.56
N GLU A 666 -4.56 5.89 27.03
CA GLU A 666 -3.14 5.64 27.20
C GLU A 666 -2.41 6.98 27.21
N SER A 667 -1.49 7.16 28.16
CA SER A 667 -0.67 8.36 28.28
C SER A 667 0.67 7.98 28.92
N ASP A 668 1.78 8.15 28.19
CA ASP A 668 3.13 7.89 28.71
C ASP A 668 4.24 8.57 27.88
N HIS A 669 5.44 8.72 28.46
CA HIS A 669 6.61 9.38 27.85
C HIS A 669 6.34 10.83 27.36
N ASN A 670 5.46 11.58 28.02
CA ASN A 670 5.19 12.98 27.71
C ASN A 670 6.03 13.92 28.61
N ASN A 671 6.15 15.20 28.24
CA ASN A 671 6.55 16.26 29.16
C ASN A 671 5.34 17.09 29.56
N PHE A 672 5.17 17.31 30.86
CA PHE A 672 4.20 18.24 31.40
C PHE A 672 4.92 19.37 32.12
N TYR A 673 4.76 20.59 31.63
CA TYR A 673 5.36 21.76 32.25
C TYR A 673 4.38 22.90 32.47
N THR A 674 4.47 23.50 33.66
CA THR A 674 3.86 24.80 33.95
C THR A 674 4.83 25.63 34.78
N ASN A 675 5.10 26.87 34.34
CA ASN A 675 5.98 27.78 35.09
C ASN A 675 5.35 28.19 36.45
N SER A 676 4.02 28.16 36.58
CA SER A 676 3.36 28.24 37.89
C SER A 676 1.90 27.75 37.87
N GLY A 677 1.44 27.13 38.96
CA GLY A 677 0.05 26.68 39.10
C GLY A 677 -0.06 25.20 39.45
N THR A 678 -1.09 24.54 38.92
CA THR A 678 -1.32 23.09 39.07
C THR A 678 -0.96 22.42 37.76
N LEU A 679 -0.14 21.37 37.79
CA LEU A 679 0.42 20.76 36.59
C LEU A 679 -0.66 20.11 35.70
N ILE A 680 -1.50 19.25 36.28
CA ILE A 680 -2.49 18.45 35.54
C ILE A 680 -3.85 18.50 36.24
N TYR A 681 -4.93 18.56 35.45
CA TYR A 681 -6.29 18.24 35.88
C TYR A 681 -6.76 16.98 35.16
N GLN A 682 -7.25 15.98 35.88
CA GLN A 682 -7.77 14.74 35.28
C GLN A 682 -9.08 14.32 35.96
N GLY A 683 -10.14 14.21 35.16
CA GLY A 683 -11.46 13.77 35.60
C GLY A 683 -12.12 14.78 36.54
N THR A 684 -11.83 14.66 37.83
CA THR A 684 -12.28 15.57 38.91
C THR A 684 -11.14 16.02 39.83
N THR A 685 -9.90 15.58 39.59
CA THR A 685 -8.77 15.70 40.52
C THR A 685 -7.69 16.61 39.96
N GLN A 686 -7.09 17.41 40.84
CA GLN A 686 -5.96 18.29 40.56
C GLN A 686 -4.65 17.65 41.05
N TYR A 687 -3.62 17.67 40.21
CA TYR A 687 -2.30 17.14 40.50
C TYR A 687 -1.25 18.23 40.34
N SER A 688 -0.62 18.63 41.45
CA SER A 688 0.36 19.72 41.49
C SER A 688 1.78 19.30 41.07
N SER A 689 2.05 18.00 40.98
CA SER A 689 3.31 17.42 40.50
C SER A 689 3.05 16.16 39.67
N LEU A 690 4.02 15.79 38.83
CA LEU A 690 3.95 14.57 38.02
C LEU A 690 3.90 13.30 38.89
N GLU A 691 4.72 13.22 39.94
CA GLU A 691 4.70 12.10 40.92
C GLU A 691 3.29 11.86 41.49
N ALA A 692 2.56 12.92 41.82
CA ALA A 692 1.20 12.80 42.33
C ALA A 692 0.21 12.30 41.26
N TYR A 693 0.42 12.67 39.99
CA TYR A 693 -0.38 12.21 38.86
C TYR A 693 -0.13 10.73 38.55
N GLN A 694 1.14 10.32 38.50
CA GLN A 694 1.59 8.94 38.36
C GLN A 694 0.97 8.03 39.43
N ILE A 695 1.11 8.39 40.71
CA ILE A 695 0.53 7.64 41.84
C ILE A 695 -1.01 7.62 41.78
N GLY A 696 -1.64 8.73 41.35
CA GLY A 696 -3.10 8.87 41.34
C GLY A 696 -3.81 8.18 40.17
N THR A 697 -3.11 7.90 39.07
CA THR A 697 -3.72 7.39 37.83
C THR A 697 -3.06 6.12 37.26
N GLY A 698 -1.76 5.91 37.51
CA GLY A 698 -0.96 4.89 36.84
C GLY A 698 -0.54 5.24 35.40
N TYR A 699 -0.89 6.44 34.91
CA TYR A 699 -0.41 6.97 33.63
C TYR A 699 0.92 7.71 33.79
N ASP A 700 1.62 7.92 32.67
CA ASP A 700 2.77 8.80 32.58
C ASP A 700 3.94 8.42 33.51
N MET A 701 4.14 7.12 33.71
CA MET A 701 5.16 6.55 34.58
C MET A 701 6.59 6.80 34.09
N ASN A 702 6.80 6.98 32.79
CA ASN A 702 8.09 7.30 32.17
C ASN A 702 8.17 8.77 31.68
N SER A 703 7.15 9.56 31.97
CA SER A 703 7.06 10.97 31.59
C SER A 703 7.93 11.87 32.47
N VAL A 704 8.15 13.11 32.02
CA VAL A 704 8.99 14.12 32.68
C VAL A 704 8.23 15.44 32.94
N SER A 705 8.85 16.33 33.73
CA SER A 705 8.32 17.65 34.03
C SER A 705 9.45 18.68 34.09
N THR A 706 9.80 19.24 32.93
CA THR A 706 10.92 20.19 32.73
C THR A 706 10.50 21.37 31.86
N ASP A 707 11.11 22.54 32.07
CA ASP A 707 10.93 23.68 31.15
C ASP A 707 11.58 23.34 29.81
N PRO A 708 10.86 23.33 28.67
CA PRO A 708 11.48 23.07 27.38
C PRO A 708 12.61 24.03 27.03
N ALA A 709 12.69 25.22 27.63
CA ALA A 709 13.79 26.18 27.42
C ALA A 709 14.06 26.44 25.92
N TYR A 710 12.99 26.64 25.14
CA TYR A 710 13.05 26.79 23.69
C TYR A 710 14.02 27.87 23.24
N VAL A 711 14.85 27.53 22.25
CA VAL A 711 15.69 28.49 21.50
C VAL A 711 14.84 29.19 20.43
N ASP A 712 13.93 28.46 19.79
CA ASP A 712 12.89 29.00 18.91
C ASP A 712 11.54 28.37 19.30
N THR A 713 10.61 29.16 19.83
CA THR A 713 9.29 28.66 20.26
C THR A 713 8.28 28.54 19.12
N LEU A 714 8.50 29.24 18.00
CA LEU A 714 7.64 29.15 16.81
C LEU A 714 7.95 27.88 16.01
N LYS A 715 9.20 27.43 16.07
CA LYS A 715 9.66 26.16 15.52
C LYS A 715 9.76 25.01 16.53
N CYS A 716 9.46 25.28 17.80
CA CYS A 716 9.56 24.31 18.89
C CYS A 716 10.96 23.68 19.06
N ILE A 717 12.02 24.43 18.73
CA ILE A 717 13.41 23.97 18.82
C ILE A 717 13.93 24.21 20.24
N THR A 718 14.37 23.13 20.89
CA THR A 718 14.90 23.09 22.26
C THR A 718 16.29 22.42 22.26
N CYS A 719 16.98 22.51 23.39
CA CYS A 719 18.26 21.87 23.68
C CYS A 719 18.25 21.25 25.09
N ASN A 720 17.08 20.80 25.60
CA ASN A 720 16.93 20.37 26.99
C ASN A 720 17.23 18.87 27.19
N ASP A 721 18.30 18.57 27.92
CA ASP A 721 18.77 17.20 28.24
C ASP A 721 17.74 16.24 28.83
N THR A 722 16.62 16.73 29.35
CA THR A 722 15.55 15.92 29.94
C THR A 722 14.45 15.54 28.93
N LEU A 723 14.42 16.18 27.76
CA LEU A 723 13.54 15.80 26.64
C LEU A 723 14.31 15.01 25.56
N ASP A 724 15.62 15.24 25.46
CA ASP A 724 16.60 14.47 24.68
C ASP A 724 16.53 12.98 25.08
N GLY A 725 16.17 12.11 24.15
CA GLY A 725 16.00 10.68 24.35
C GLY A 725 14.90 10.24 25.32
N GLY A 726 14.04 11.15 25.80
CA GLY A 726 13.03 10.87 26.82
C GLY A 726 11.75 10.17 26.31
N GLY A 727 11.60 10.03 24.99
CA GLY A 727 10.44 9.41 24.34
C GLY A 727 10.58 7.89 24.16
N VAL A 728 9.53 7.28 23.59
CA VAL A 728 9.48 5.86 23.21
C VAL A 728 9.20 5.70 21.72
N ASN A 729 9.80 4.69 21.07
CA ASN A 729 9.50 4.41 19.66
C ASN A 729 8.02 4.02 19.47
N VAL A 730 7.34 4.78 18.60
CA VAL A 730 5.91 4.68 18.25
C VAL A 730 5.68 4.38 16.76
N GLY A 731 6.72 3.93 16.06
CA GLY A 731 6.68 3.57 14.64
C GLY A 731 6.78 4.76 13.67
N ASN A 732 7.06 5.96 14.16
CA ASN A 732 7.32 7.14 13.34
C ASN A 732 8.83 7.33 13.14
N MET A 733 9.28 7.37 11.88
CA MET A 733 10.70 7.43 11.52
C MET A 733 11.26 8.86 11.50
N TYR A 734 10.42 9.88 11.32
CA TYR A 734 10.86 11.26 11.07
C TYR A 734 10.21 12.28 12.03
N ASP A 735 10.90 13.37 12.31
CA ASP A 735 10.37 14.54 13.02
C ASP A 735 9.68 15.53 12.05
N ILE A 736 9.31 16.72 12.55
CA ILE A 736 8.69 17.78 11.71
C ILE A 736 9.60 18.32 10.60
N ASP A 737 10.92 18.31 10.81
CA ASP A 737 11.94 18.83 9.88
C ASP A 737 12.57 17.71 9.03
N SER A 738 11.94 16.52 9.00
CA SER A 738 12.41 15.31 8.29
C SER A 738 13.75 14.73 8.78
N ASN A 739 14.14 15.01 10.03
CA ASN A 739 15.24 14.33 10.70
C ASN A 739 14.83 12.92 11.14
N ASN A 740 15.77 11.96 11.06
CA ASN A 740 15.56 10.61 11.61
C ASN A 740 15.34 10.68 13.13
N ARG A 741 14.27 10.05 13.61
CA ARG A 741 14.07 9.80 15.04
C ARG A 741 14.88 8.59 15.51
N SER A 742 15.36 8.63 16.76
CA SER A 742 15.97 7.45 17.37
C SER A 742 14.98 6.28 17.45
N THR A 743 15.43 5.09 17.02
CA THR A 743 14.60 3.87 16.98
C THR A 743 14.39 3.22 18.35
N THR A 744 15.07 3.70 19.39
CA THR A 744 14.95 3.22 20.77
C THR A 744 14.53 4.29 21.76
N THR A 745 15.02 5.51 21.58
CA THR A 745 14.92 6.63 22.52
C THR A 745 14.75 7.94 21.74
N PRO A 746 13.60 8.17 21.06
CA PRO A 746 13.32 9.42 20.35
C PRO A 746 13.09 10.58 21.34
N ASP A 747 13.09 11.80 20.84
CA ASP A 747 12.87 12.99 21.67
C ASP A 747 11.39 13.23 22.00
N ILE A 748 11.14 13.84 23.17
CA ILE A 748 9.81 14.31 23.55
C ILE A 748 9.51 15.64 22.85
N GLY A 749 8.73 15.56 21.77
CA GLY A 749 8.20 16.72 21.05
C GLY A 749 8.22 16.56 19.53
N ALA A 750 7.93 17.67 18.84
CA ALA A 750 7.84 17.74 17.39
C ALA A 750 9.17 17.66 16.64
N VAL A 751 10.28 18.05 17.29
CA VAL A 751 11.62 18.21 16.71
C VAL A 751 12.57 17.23 17.41
N GLU A 752 13.39 16.49 16.66
CA GLU A 752 14.58 15.82 17.22
C GLU A 752 15.76 16.78 17.18
N TYR A 753 16.58 16.74 18.22
CA TYR A 753 17.76 17.58 18.34
C TYR A 753 18.86 16.81 19.07
N ILE A 754 20.00 17.46 19.27
CA ILE A 754 21.07 16.92 20.10
C ILE A 754 21.53 18.04 21.00
N ASN A 755 21.59 17.82 22.31
CA ASN A 755 22.38 18.73 23.11
C ASN A 755 23.87 18.53 22.82
N ALA A 756 24.44 19.45 22.04
CA ALA A 756 25.84 19.40 21.64
C ALA A 756 26.84 19.44 22.82
N SER A 757 26.43 19.92 23.99
CA SER A 757 27.26 19.89 25.20
C SER A 757 27.35 18.52 25.88
N ASN A 758 26.41 17.61 25.62
CA ASN A 758 26.36 16.24 26.15
C ASN A 758 26.52 15.15 25.07
N PHE A 759 26.71 15.56 23.81
CA PHE A 759 26.92 14.65 22.69
C PHE A 759 28.07 13.67 22.94
N THR A 760 27.77 12.39 22.83
CA THR A 760 28.73 11.30 22.94
C THR A 760 28.41 10.19 21.95
N LEU A 761 29.43 9.49 21.46
CA LEU A 761 29.32 8.26 20.69
C LEU A 761 29.16 7.02 21.58
N GLY A 762 29.13 7.21 22.91
CA GLY A 762 29.15 6.14 23.89
C GLY A 762 30.57 5.68 24.28
N PRO A 763 30.67 4.79 25.29
CA PRO A 763 31.96 4.27 25.75
C PRO A 763 32.64 3.41 24.70
N ASP A 764 33.96 3.24 24.85
CA ASP A 764 34.73 2.28 24.04
C ASP A 764 34.07 0.89 24.06
N THR A 765 33.89 0.28 22.89
CA THR A 765 33.08 -0.95 22.76
C THR A 765 33.60 -1.90 21.68
N ASN A 766 33.26 -3.18 21.83
CA ASN A 766 33.48 -4.21 20.83
C ASN A 766 32.15 -4.48 20.12
N ILE A 767 32.16 -4.43 18.79
CA ILE A 767 30.99 -4.74 17.95
C ILE A 767 31.28 -6.03 17.18
N CYS A 768 30.33 -6.97 17.22
CA CYS A 768 30.41 -8.23 16.50
C CYS A 768 29.92 -8.04 15.07
N GLY A 769 30.72 -8.44 14.08
CA GLY A 769 30.44 -8.31 12.66
C GLY A 769 31.48 -7.47 11.91
N ASP A 770 31.38 -7.51 10.59
CA ASP A 770 32.37 -6.92 9.68
C ASP A 770 32.15 -5.41 9.43
N GLU A 771 30.94 -4.90 9.70
CA GLU A 771 30.50 -3.52 9.49
C GLU A 771 29.82 -2.95 10.74
N TYR A 772 30.03 -1.65 11.02
CA TYR A 772 29.23 -0.91 12.00
C TYR A 772 29.01 0.53 11.55
N VAL A 773 27.76 0.98 11.57
CA VAL A 773 27.42 2.38 11.27
C VAL A 773 27.34 3.17 12.57
N ILE A 774 28.14 4.24 12.66
CA ILE A 774 28.08 5.24 13.73
C ILE A 774 27.40 6.51 13.21
N GLU A 775 26.50 7.06 14.03
CA GLU A 775 25.69 8.23 13.72
C GLU A 775 26.05 9.39 14.66
N ALA A 776 26.02 10.61 14.14
CA ALA A 776 26.18 11.83 14.94
C ALA A 776 24.87 12.62 15.08
N GLY A 777 23.73 12.00 14.72
CA GLY A 777 22.37 12.53 14.86
C GLY A 777 22.03 13.74 13.96
N PRO A 778 20.90 14.44 14.23
CA PRO A 778 20.49 15.65 13.52
C PRO A 778 21.38 16.86 13.84
N ALA A 779 22.49 16.99 13.12
CA ALA A 779 23.40 18.13 13.18
C ALA A 779 23.45 18.88 11.84
N GLN A 780 23.69 20.20 11.89
CA GLN A 780 23.85 21.06 10.71
C GLN A 780 25.15 20.75 9.95
N SER A 781 26.19 20.32 10.65
CA SER A 781 27.40 19.76 10.05
C SER A 781 28.07 18.78 10.99
N VAL A 782 28.67 17.74 10.42
CA VAL A 782 29.41 16.70 11.14
C VAL A 782 30.73 16.46 10.42
N THR A 783 31.82 16.45 11.18
CA THR A 783 33.17 16.08 10.73
C THR A 783 33.64 14.89 11.55
N TRP A 784 33.87 13.78 10.88
CA TRP A 784 34.52 12.60 11.46
C TRP A 784 36.03 12.68 11.20
N SER A 785 36.80 12.08 12.09
CA SER A 785 38.19 11.68 11.89
C SER A 785 38.35 10.27 12.43
N VAL A 786 38.49 9.32 11.51
CA VAL A 786 38.62 7.88 11.81
C VAL A 786 40.04 7.46 11.43
N ASN A 787 40.79 6.95 12.42
CA ASN A 787 42.22 6.61 12.28
C ASN A 787 43.06 7.75 11.63
N GLY A 788 42.68 9.01 11.92
CA GLY A 788 43.34 10.23 11.40
C GLY A 788 42.91 10.68 10.00
N SER A 789 42.02 9.95 9.33
CA SER A 789 41.41 10.35 8.05
C SER A 789 40.10 11.09 8.29
N SER A 790 39.98 12.32 7.78
CA SER A 790 38.78 13.14 8.00
C SER A 790 37.77 13.04 6.86
N THR A 791 36.48 13.01 7.21
CA THR A 791 35.35 13.07 6.27
C THR A 791 34.17 13.82 6.91
N THR A 792 33.13 14.09 6.12
CA THR A 792 31.91 14.79 6.55
C THR A 792 30.66 14.03 6.13
N GLY A 793 29.65 14.00 7.01
CA GLY A 793 28.38 13.32 6.81
C GLY A 793 27.76 12.97 8.16
N ASN A 794 26.43 12.85 8.25
CA ASN A 794 25.75 12.63 9.53
C ASN A 794 26.09 11.25 10.14
N SER A 795 26.55 10.32 9.31
CA SER A 795 27.01 8.99 9.68
C SER A 795 28.43 8.70 9.18
N TYR A 796 29.03 7.63 9.72
CA TYR A 796 30.23 6.98 9.18
C TYR A 796 30.08 5.46 9.29
N THR A 797 30.47 4.74 8.24
CA THR A 797 30.47 3.28 8.23
C THR A 797 31.87 2.74 8.48
N LEU A 798 32.10 2.15 9.65
CA LEU A 798 33.30 1.37 9.96
C LEU A 798 33.22 0.04 9.22
N GLN A 799 34.33 -0.39 8.63
CA GLN A 799 34.44 -1.58 7.79
C GLN A 799 35.76 -2.27 8.09
N ALA A 800 35.72 -3.52 8.55
CA ALA A 800 36.91 -4.28 8.88
C ALA A 800 37.70 -4.65 7.61
N SER A 801 39.02 -4.48 7.64
CA SER A 801 39.91 -4.72 6.49
C SER A 801 40.37 -6.18 6.35
N GLY A 802 39.99 -7.05 7.28
CA GLY A 802 40.38 -8.46 7.33
C GLY A 802 39.59 -9.23 8.40
N THR A 803 40.08 -10.42 8.76
CA THR A 803 39.36 -11.39 9.60
C THR A 803 39.75 -11.37 11.09
N THR A 804 40.52 -10.37 11.52
CA THR A 804 40.98 -10.17 12.91
C THR A 804 40.37 -8.91 13.51
N PRO A 805 40.20 -8.82 14.84
CA PRO A 805 39.68 -7.61 15.48
C PRO A 805 40.44 -6.33 15.06
N GLU A 806 39.71 -5.32 14.56
CA GLU A 806 40.28 -4.05 14.07
C GLU A 806 39.80 -2.88 14.94
N LEU A 807 40.75 -2.12 15.49
CA LEU A 807 40.49 -0.97 16.36
C LEU A 807 40.41 0.33 15.57
N PHE A 808 39.24 0.96 15.61
CA PHE A 808 38.99 2.28 15.03
C PHE A 808 39.06 3.35 16.12
N ASN A 809 40.05 4.25 16.00
CA ASN A 809 40.13 5.46 16.81
C ASN A 809 39.27 6.53 16.14
N ILE A 810 38.13 6.85 16.75
CA ILE A 810 37.13 7.74 16.19
C ILE A 810 37.14 9.04 17.00
N SER A 811 37.19 10.16 16.30
CA SER A 811 36.87 11.47 16.87
C SER A 811 35.87 12.17 15.98
N VAL A 812 34.81 12.71 16.58
CA VAL A 812 33.73 13.39 15.88
C VAL A 812 33.63 14.83 16.37
N SER A 813 33.32 15.75 15.47
CA SER A 813 32.92 17.11 15.79
C SER A 813 31.64 17.42 15.01
N MET A 814 30.58 17.74 15.73
CA MET A 814 29.31 18.14 15.15
C MET A 814 28.93 19.57 15.58
N THR A 815 28.19 20.24 14.72
CA THR A 815 27.61 21.56 14.98
C THR A 815 26.12 21.47 14.70
N THR A 816 25.31 21.73 15.70
CA THR A 816 23.85 21.92 15.54
C THR A 816 23.57 23.39 15.20
N ALA A 817 22.42 23.66 14.57
CA ALA A 817 22.05 25.03 14.21
C ALA A 817 21.75 25.92 15.44
N PHE A 818 21.37 25.33 16.58
CA PHE A 818 20.84 26.05 17.76
C PHE A 818 21.48 25.63 19.10
N CYS A 819 21.90 24.37 19.26
CA CYS A 819 22.42 23.81 20.51
C CYS A 819 23.96 23.83 20.62
N GLY A 820 24.64 24.49 19.67
CA GLY A 820 26.09 24.67 19.67
C GLY A 820 26.86 23.50 19.04
N THR A 821 28.12 23.35 19.45
CA THR A 821 29.09 22.39 18.92
C THR A 821 29.44 21.31 19.94
N GLY A 822 29.39 20.05 19.51
CA GLY A 822 29.73 18.88 20.31
C GLY A 822 30.93 18.15 19.72
N THR A 823 31.74 17.55 20.58
CA THR A 823 32.88 16.72 20.17
C THR A 823 33.01 15.54 21.09
N ASP A 824 33.23 14.36 20.54
CA ASP A 824 33.54 13.17 21.32
C ASP A 824 34.65 12.34 20.67
N GLN A 825 35.28 11.47 21.46
CA GLN A 825 36.26 10.49 21.02
C GLN A 825 35.97 9.14 21.66
N THR A 826 35.88 8.10 20.84
CA THR A 826 35.62 6.72 21.28
C THR A 826 36.47 5.75 20.48
N GLN A 827 36.67 4.55 21.02
CA GLN A 827 37.30 3.43 20.35
C GLN A 827 36.28 2.33 20.08
N VAL A 828 36.09 1.99 18.80
CA VAL A 828 35.29 0.83 18.40
C VAL A 828 36.22 -0.25 17.90
N THR A 829 36.17 -1.43 18.50
CA THR A 829 36.78 -2.64 17.93
C THR A 829 35.71 -3.37 17.14
N LEU A 830 35.88 -3.48 15.82
CA LEU A 830 35.11 -4.46 15.05
C LEU A 830 35.74 -5.83 15.26
N VAL A 831 34.91 -6.82 15.58
CA VAL A 831 35.30 -8.24 15.68
C VAL A 831 34.62 -8.96 14.52
N PRO A 832 35.34 -9.17 13.40
CA PRO A 832 34.79 -9.83 12.21
C PRO A 832 34.20 -11.19 12.52
N ASP A 833 33.18 -11.60 11.77
CA ASP A 833 32.56 -12.90 12.01
C ASP A 833 33.44 -14.08 11.57
N ALA A 834 33.09 -15.30 11.97
CA ALA A 834 33.70 -16.51 11.43
C ALA A 834 33.32 -16.67 9.96
N SER A 835 34.28 -16.93 9.08
CA SER A 835 34.03 -17.10 7.65
C SER A 835 34.83 -18.27 7.07
N LEU A 836 34.16 -19.21 6.42
CA LEU A 836 34.75 -20.38 5.76
C LEU A 836 34.36 -20.40 4.28
N ASP A 837 35.18 -21.01 3.43
CA ASP A 837 34.79 -21.25 2.03
C ASP A 837 33.56 -22.17 1.99
N SER A 838 32.53 -21.72 1.28
CA SER A 838 31.27 -22.43 1.07
C SER A 838 31.40 -23.81 0.41
N ASN A 839 32.39 -24.02 -0.46
CA ASN A 839 32.47 -25.22 -1.30
C ASN A 839 33.91 -25.76 -1.36
N VAL A 840 34.29 -26.57 -0.37
CA VAL A 840 35.61 -27.22 -0.36
C VAL A 840 35.52 -28.61 -1.00
N HIS A 841 36.37 -28.88 -1.98
CA HIS A 841 36.49 -30.17 -2.65
C HIS A 841 37.92 -30.71 -2.52
N ILE A 842 38.06 -31.99 -2.18
CA ILE A 842 39.33 -32.68 -2.00
C ILE A 842 39.39 -33.94 -2.85
N CYS A 843 40.57 -34.27 -3.37
CA CYS A 843 40.79 -35.57 -4.01
C CYS A 843 40.80 -36.71 -2.97
N ALA A 844 40.62 -37.95 -3.41
CA ALA A 844 40.45 -39.12 -2.53
C ALA A 844 41.55 -39.31 -1.47
N ASP A 845 42.79 -38.91 -1.77
CA ASP A 845 43.96 -39.01 -0.88
C ASP A 845 44.54 -37.62 -0.49
N GLU A 846 43.80 -36.53 -0.71
CA GLU A 846 44.22 -35.15 -0.41
C GLU A 846 43.47 -34.55 0.79
N THR A 847 43.99 -33.43 1.30
CA THR A 847 43.46 -32.72 2.48
C THR A 847 43.31 -31.24 2.22
N ALA A 848 42.25 -30.62 2.71
CA ALA A 848 42.07 -29.16 2.70
C ALA A 848 42.19 -28.58 4.11
N THR A 849 42.61 -27.31 4.22
CA THR A 849 42.66 -26.59 5.51
C THR A 849 41.47 -25.66 5.63
N LEU A 850 40.76 -25.69 6.76
CA LEU A 850 39.68 -24.76 7.08
C LEU A 850 40.16 -23.75 8.13
N GLU A 851 40.12 -22.45 7.80
CA GLU A 851 40.58 -21.31 8.62
C GLU A 851 39.44 -20.28 8.72
N PRO A 852 38.71 -20.14 9.86
CA PRO A 852 37.55 -19.26 10.01
C PRO A 852 37.92 -17.80 10.35
N GLY A 853 39.21 -17.46 10.31
CA GLY A 853 39.74 -16.19 10.79
C GLY A 853 39.81 -16.09 12.32
N GLY A 854 39.95 -14.86 12.83
CA GLY A 854 40.18 -14.56 14.24
C GLY A 854 41.62 -14.16 14.54
N GLY A 855 41.81 -13.36 15.59
CA GLY A 855 43.09 -12.89 16.10
C GLY A 855 43.74 -13.84 17.11
N SER A 856 44.72 -13.33 17.85
CA SER A 856 45.50 -14.14 18.81
C SER A 856 44.75 -14.49 20.11
N THR A 857 43.59 -13.89 20.35
CA THR A 857 42.72 -14.15 21.51
C THR A 857 41.49 -14.99 21.16
N ALA A 858 41.27 -15.29 19.86
CA ALA A 858 40.21 -16.17 19.40
C ALA A 858 40.31 -17.58 19.98
N THR A 859 39.15 -18.14 20.28
CA THR A 859 38.96 -19.54 20.65
C THR A 859 37.96 -20.21 19.71
N TYR A 860 38.15 -21.50 19.48
CA TYR A 860 37.43 -22.24 18.44
C TYR A 860 36.82 -23.51 19.01
N SER A 861 35.63 -23.86 18.52
CA SER A 861 34.97 -25.13 18.82
C SER A 861 34.46 -25.70 17.50
N TRP A 862 35.23 -26.65 16.93
CA TRP A 862 34.90 -27.32 15.69
C TRP A 862 33.93 -28.48 15.92
N SER A 863 33.09 -28.75 14.93
CA SER A 863 32.24 -29.95 14.86
C SER A 863 33.04 -31.26 14.87
N THR A 864 34.33 -31.25 14.52
CA THR A 864 35.27 -32.37 14.69
C THR A 864 35.69 -32.62 16.15
N GLY A 865 35.39 -31.69 17.06
CA GLY A 865 35.82 -31.70 18.46
C GLY A 865 37.17 -31.01 18.70
N GLU A 866 37.80 -30.45 17.67
CA GLU A 866 39.05 -29.69 17.76
C GLU A 866 38.82 -28.24 18.22
N SER A 867 39.89 -27.59 18.69
CA SER A 867 39.86 -26.21 19.22
C SER A 867 41.01 -25.32 18.71
N THR A 868 41.61 -25.70 17.58
CA THR A 868 42.69 -24.99 16.91
C THR A 868 42.14 -23.89 15.99
N SER A 869 42.97 -22.89 15.64
CA SER A 869 42.59 -21.85 14.68
C SER A 869 42.28 -22.41 13.29
N SER A 870 42.80 -23.59 12.98
CA SER A 870 42.40 -24.36 11.81
C SER A 870 42.49 -25.85 12.02
N ILE A 871 41.82 -26.56 11.12
CA ILE A 871 41.81 -28.02 11.04
C ILE A 871 42.10 -28.43 9.60
N MET A 872 42.66 -29.64 9.43
CA MET A 872 42.77 -30.28 8.13
C MET A 872 41.65 -31.30 7.99
N VAL A 873 40.91 -31.23 6.89
CA VAL A 873 39.81 -32.14 6.56
C VAL A 873 40.22 -33.05 5.40
N ASN A 874 39.99 -34.34 5.56
CA ASN A 874 40.35 -35.42 4.63
C ASN A 874 39.18 -36.38 4.33
N GLU A 875 37.98 -36.03 4.80
CA GLU A 875 36.75 -36.80 4.68
C GLU A 875 35.59 -35.83 4.31
N PRO A 876 34.62 -36.25 3.49
CA PRO A 876 33.49 -35.40 3.09
C PRO A 876 32.46 -35.26 4.22
N GLY A 877 31.83 -34.09 4.32
CA GLY A 877 30.82 -33.80 5.32
C GLY A 877 30.61 -32.31 5.55
N GLN A 878 29.56 -31.96 6.30
CA GLN A 878 29.36 -30.58 6.75
C GLN A 878 30.20 -30.34 8.01
N ILE A 879 31.09 -29.35 7.95
CA ILE A 879 31.99 -28.97 9.03
C ILE A 879 31.65 -27.57 9.47
N SER A 880 31.18 -27.43 10.72
CA SER A 880 30.96 -26.13 11.37
C SER A 880 32.00 -25.82 12.44
N VAL A 881 32.13 -24.53 12.75
CA VAL A 881 32.96 -23.98 13.82
C VAL A 881 32.24 -22.83 14.51
N ILE A 882 32.34 -22.79 15.84
CA ILE A 882 32.02 -21.62 16.65
C ILE A 882 33.33 -20.91 16.96
N LYS A 883 33.43 -19.63 16.61
CA LYS A 883 34.56 -18.75 16.96
C LYS A 883 34.09 -17.80 18.06
N SER A 884 34.79 -17.80 19.19
CA SER A 884 34.54 -16.88 20.31
C SER A 884 35.78 -16.01 20.55
N GLU A 885 35.66 -14.70 20.35
CA GLU A 885 36.76 -13.72 20.43
C GLU A 885 36.25 -12.37 20.98
N GLU A 886 36.98 -11.74 21.90
CA GLU A 886 36.70 -10.40 22.46
C GLU A 886 35.25 -10.14 22.95
N GLY A 887 34.54 -11.20 23.32
CA GLY A 887 33.15 -11.18 23.80
C GLY A 887 32.08 -11.50 22.73
N CYS A 888 32.49 -11.62 21.48
CA CYS A 888 31.64 -12.01 20.35
C CYS A 888 31.71 -13.50 20.09
N GLU A 889 30.57 -14.12 19.74
CA GLU A 889 30.49 -15.50 19.27
C GLU A 889 29.85 -15.54 17.88
N SER A 890 30.51 -16.20 16.93
CA SER A 890 30.05 -16.32 15.53
C SER A 890 30.19 -17.76 15.04
N VAL A 891 29.37 -18.15 14.06
CA VAL A 891 29.29 -19.53 13.56
C VAL A 891 29.48 -19.56 12.05
N ALA A 892 30.44 -20.35 11.58
CA ALA A 892 30.63 -20.65 10.17
C ALA A 892 30.43 -22.14 9.89
N SER A 893 30.07 -22.48 8.65
CA SER A 893 30.06 -23.87 8.18
C SER A 893 30.47 -23.98 6.72
N SER A 894 31.28 -24.98 6.42
CA SER A 894 31.66 -25.39 5.07
C SER A 894 31.07 -26.78 4.75
N MET A 895 30.75 -27.03 3.48
CA MET A 895 30.46 -28.38 2.99
C MET A 895 31.71 -28.92 2.28
N VAL A 896 32.30 -29.98 2.85
CA VAL A 896 33.44 -30.68 2.27
C VAL A 896 32.91 -31.82 1.39
N THR A 897 33.43 -31.92 0.17
CA THR A 897 33.13 -33.00 -0.78
C THR A 897 34.43 -33.67 -1.24
N GLN A 898 34.37 -34.96 -1.60
CA GLN A 898 35.55 -35.74 -1.94
C GLN A 898 35.34 -36.64 -3.16
N SER A 899 36.36 -36.72 -4.03
CA SER A 899 36.40 -37.67 -5.16
C SER A 899 36.48 -39.13 -4.71
N THR A 900 35.91 -40.04 -5.50
CA THR A 900 36.07 -41.49 -5.26
C THR A 900 37.32 -42.03 -5.95
N ALA A 901 38.13 -42.83 -5.24
CA ALA A 901 39.27 -43.52 -5.83
C ALA A 901 38.83 -44.65 -6.79
N VAL A 902 39.63 -44.93 -7.83
CA VAL A 902 39.43 -46.10 -8.69
C VAL A 902 39.98 -47.36 -8.02
N ALA A 903 39.30 -48.50 -8.14
CA ALA A 903 39.75 -49.77 -7.58
C ALA A 903 39.28 -50.96 -8.44
N ILE A 904 40.22 -51.85 -8.78
CA ILE A 904 40.06 -53.09 -9.54
C ILE A 904 40.73 -54.22 -8.74
N LEU A 905 40.10 -55.39 -8.67
CA LEU A 905 40.64 -56.55 -7.96
C LEU A 905 41.38 -57.50 -8.92
N ASP A 906 42.37 -58.22 -8.40
CA ASP A 906 43.03 -59.33 -9.09
C ASP A 906 42.01 -60.39 -9.55
N ILE A 907 42.22 -60.96 -10.74
CA ILE A 907 41.26 -61.87 -11.37
C ILE A 907 41.94 -63.03 -12.11
N GLU A 908 41.42 -64.24 -11.93
CA GLU A 908 41.86 -65.49 -12.58
C GLU A 908 40.65 -66.10 -13.32
N ASP A 909 40.76 -66.32 -14.64
CA ASP A 909 39.66 -66.81 -15.50
C ASP A 909 40.19 -67.73 -16.63
N CYS A 910 39.30 -68.42 -17.35
CA CYS A 910 39.66 -69.38 -18.40
C CYS A 910 39.83 -68.73 -19.80
N GLU A 911 40.68 -69.31 -20.64
CA GLU A 911 40.94 -68.86 -22.02
C GLU A 911 39.66 -68.81 -22.88
N ASP A 912 38.72 -69.74 -22.66
CA ASP A 912 37.40 -69.76 -23.32
C ASP A 912 36.50 -68.53 -23.00
N ASN A 913 36.78 -67.81 -21.91
CA ASN A 913 36.05 -66.59 -21.53
C ASN A 913 36.70 -65.31 -22.08
N ALA A 914 37.88 -65.39 -22.71
CA ALA A 914 38.56 -64.23 -23.27
C ALA A 914 37.79 -63.65 -24.49
N PRO A 915 37.70 -62.32 -24.65
CA PRO A 915 38.26 -61.26 -23.78
C PRO A 915 37.53 -61.08 -22.42
N ILE A 916 38.31 -61.01 -21.35
CA ILE A 916 37.83 -60.68 -20.00
C ILE A 916 37.50 -59.18 -19.94
N THR A 917 36.34 -58.81 -19.39
CA THR A 917 35.86 -57.41 -19.32
C THR A 917 35.95 -56.86 -17.89
N LEU A 918 36.54 -55.67 -17.73
CA LEU A 918 36.67 -54.96 -16.45
C LEU A 918 36.12 -53.54 -16.57
N ASP A 919 35.50 -53.03 -15.50
CA ASP A 919 34.88 -51.70 -15.43
C ASP A 919 35.48 -50.90 -14.26
N ALA A 920 36.10 -49.77 -14.59
CA ALA A 920 36.74 -48.84 -13.65
C ALA A 920 35.94 -47.55 -13.43
N THR A 921 34.65 -47.52 -13.81
CA THR A 921 33.82 -46.30 -13.72
C THR A 921 33.76 -45.75 -12.29
N ILE A 922 34.27 -44.53 -12.10
CA ILE A 922 34.11 -43.74 -10.87
C ILE A 922 33.03 -42.66 -11.07
N PRO A 923 32.33 -42.23 -9.99
CA PRO A 923 31.49 -41.03 -10.01
C PRO A 923 32.24 -39.83 -10.61
N ASP A 924 31.56 -39.09 -11.48
CA ASP A 924 32.09 -37.93 -12.22
C ASP A 924 33.38 -38.18 -13.04
N GLY A 925 33.75 -39.45 -13.28
CA GLY A 925 34.93 -39.84 -14.07
C GLY A 925 34.88 -39.36 -15.53
N THR A 926 35.82 -38.49 -15.91
CA THR A 926 35.93 -37.88 -17.25
C THR A 926 36.95 -38.56 -18.15
N ASN A 927 38.07 -39.06 -17.61
CA ASN A 927 39.13 -39.69 -18.37
C ASN A 927 39.63 -40.97 -17.69
N TYR A 928 40.07 -41.93 -18.51
CA TYR A 928 40.59 -43.22 -18.08
C TYR A 928 41.81 -43.58 -18.92
N ALA A 929 42.83 -44.17 -18.31
CA ALA A 929 44.05 -44.62 -18.97
C ALA A 929 44.53 -45.95 -18.37
N TRP A 930 44.42 -47.03 -19.12
CA TRP A 930 44.92 -48.36 -18.75
C TRP A 930 46.31 -48.60 -19.34
N SER A 931 47.17 -49.37 -18.67
CA SER A 931 48.48 -49.77 -19.19
C SER A 931 48.44 -50.86 -20.28
N GLY A 932 47.27 -51.45 -20.54
CA GLY A 932 47.07 -52.47 -21.57
C GLY A 932 45.58 -52.77 -21.80
N GLY A 933 45.30 -53.83 -22.57
CA GLY A 933 43.95 -54.19 -23.01
C GLY A 933 43.54 -53.48 -24.32
N ASN A 934 42.34 -53.79 -24.81
CA ASN A 934 41.85 -53.40 -26.14
C ASN A 934 41.22 -52.00 -26.19
N SER A 935 40.86 -51.41 -25.05
CA SER A 935 40.16 -50.13 -24.92
C SER A 935 40.81 -49.26 -23.83
N MET A 936 42.12 -49.02 -23.99
CA MET A 936 42.98 -48.35 -23.00
C MET A 936 42.55 -46.94 -22.57
N THR A 937 41.58 -46.30 -23.23
CA THR A 937 41.11 -44.93 -22.92
C THR A 937 39.63 -44.86 -22.55
N SER A 938 39.06 -45.94 -22.03
CA SER A 938 37.63 -46.04 -21.69
C SER A 938 37.44 -46.58 -20.26
N ALA A 939 36.33 -46.23 -19.62
CA ALA A 939 36.01 -46.70 -18.27
C ALA A 939 35.90 -48.24 -18.20
N VAL A 940 35.35 -48.85 -19.27
CA VAL A 940 35.32 -50.29 -19.48
C VAL A 940 36.43 -50.69 -20.45
N ASN A 941 37.19 -51.73 -20.10
CA ASN A 941 38.28 -52.28 -20.92
C ASN A 941 38.19 -53.82 -21.01
N THR A 942 38.85 -54.40 -22.00
CA THR A 942 38.85 -55.83 -22.29
C THR A 942 40.26 -56.36 -22.52
N PHE A 943 40.52 -57.60 -22.08
CA PHE A 943 41.84 -58.20 -22.06
C PHE A 943 41.84 -59.65 -22.59
N ASP A 944 42.70 -59.94 -23.57
CA ASP A 944 42.89 -61.27 -24.17
C ASP A 944 44.15 -61.99 -23.66
N GLN A 945 44.91 -61.38 -22.74
CA GLN A 945 46.19 -61.90 -22.25
C GLN A 945 46.34 -61.68 -20.75
N SER A 946 47.05 -62.60 -20.10
CA SER A 946 47.46 -62.45 -18.70
C SER A 946 48.53 -61.36 -18.55
N GLY A 947 48.50 -60.64 -17.43
CA GLY A 947 49.51 -59.64 -17.11
C GLY A 947 49.17 -58.77 -15.91
N SER A 948 50.18 -58.02 -15.47
CA SER A 948 50.07 -56.96 -14.47
C SER A 948 49.66 -55.66 -15.14
N TYR A 949 48.55 -55.06 -14.70
CA TYR A 949 47.96 -53.88 -15.32
C TYR A 949 47.72 -52.77 -14.29
N THR A 950 47.65 -51.53 -14.79
CA THR A 950 47.33 -50.34 -13.99
C THR A 950 46.25 -49.51 -14.68
N ILE A 951 45.39 -48.88 -13.90
CA ILE A 951 44.37 -47.93 -14.37
C ILE A 951 44.59 -46.58 -13.69
N THR A 952 44.57 -45.51 -14.47
CA THR A 952 44.47 -44.13 -13.99
C THR A 952 43.11 -43.56 -14.38
N ALA A 953 42.30 -43.17 -13.39
CA ALA A 953 41.05 -42.45 -13.61
C ALA A 953 41.22 -40.97 -13.26
N THR A 954 40.48 -40.10 -13.93
CA THR A 954 40.40 -38.67 -13.62
C THR A 954 38.96 -38.21 -13.67
N ASP A 955 38.51 -37.47 -12.66
CA ASP A 955 37.12 -37.00 -12.54
C ASP A 955 36.89 -35.62 -13.18
N ALA A 956 35.73 -35.02 -12.91
CA ALA A 956 35.35 -33.69 -13.40
C ALA A 956 35.97 -32.53 -12.61
N PHE A 957 36.48 -32.80 -11.41
CA PHE A 957 37.19 -31.83 -10.55
C PHE A 957 38.69 -31.78 -10.86
N GLY A 958 39.18 -32.75 -11.64
CA GLY A 958 40.59 -32.87 -12.06
C GLY A 958 41.41 -33.77 -11.14
N CYS A 959 40.78 -34.45 -10.18
CA CYS A 959 41.44 -35.37 -9.27
C CYS A 959 41.83 -36.65 -10.01
N VAL A 960 43.06 -37.12 -9.78
CA VAL A 960 43.65 -38.28 -10.44
C VAL A 960 43.84 -39.41 -9.43
N SER A 961 43.26 -40.59 -9.71
CA SER A 961 43.40 -41.79 -8.90
C SER A 961 44.03 -42.91 -9.74
N VAL A 962 44.90 -43.73 -9.13
CA VAL A 962 45.65 -44.80 -9.81
C VAL A 962 45.56 -46.09 -9.01
N ASP A 963 45.31 -47.20 -9.70
CA ASP A 963 45.26 -48.53 -9.10
C ASP A 963 45.96 -49.59 -9.98
N SER A 964 46.30 -50.75 -9.41
CA SER A 964 47.06 -51.83 -10.04
C SER A 964 46.54 -53.21 -9.66
N PHE A 965 46.37 -54.08 -10.66
CA PHE A 965 45.80 -55.43 -10.50
C PHE A 965 46.51 -56.46 -11.41
N GLU A 966 46.45 -57.74 -11.04
CA GLU A 966 46.90 -58.88 -11.84
C GLU A 966 45.73 -59.58 -12.53
N LEU A 967 45.89 -59.90 -13.82
CA LEU A 967 44.97 -60.74 -14.60
C LEU A 967 45.67 -62.04 -15.01
N ALA A 968 45.09 -63.19 -14.66
CA ALA A 968 45.52 -64.52 -15.10
C ALA A 968 44.46 -65.17 -16.00
N ILE A 969 44.86 -65.61 -17.19
CA ILE A 969 44.01 -66.34 -18.15
C ILE A 969 44.61 -67.74 -18.33
N LEU A 970 43.82 -68.79 -18.10
CA LEU A 970 44.28 -70.17 -18.03
C LEU A 970 43.66 -71.07 -19.12
N GLY A 971 44.50 -71.84 -19.82
CA GLY A 971 44.08 -72.92 -20.72
C GLY A 971 43.88 -74.27 -20.00
N GLU A 972 43.56 -75.32 -20.74
CA GLU A 972 43.46 -76.70 -20.19
C GLU A 972 44.81 -77.19 -19.61
N PRO A 973 44.81 -78.02 -18.55
CA PRO A 973 46.03 -78.54 -17.95
C PRO A 973 46.65 -79.66 -18.78
N VAL A 974 47.95 -79.91 -18.60
CA VAL A 974 48.66 -81.08 -19.15
C VAL A 974 49.44 -81.77 -18.02
N ALA A 975 49.22 -83.07 -17.81
CA ALA A 975 49.77 -83.85 -16.70
C ALA A 975 51.08 -84.57 -17.07
N VAL A 976 52.09 -84.51 -16.20
CA VAL A 976 53.39 -85.18 -16.40
C VAL A 976 53.85 -85.85 -15.11
N ILE A 977 54.31 -87.12 -15.20
CA ILE A 977 54.81 -87.90 -14.06
C ILE A 977 56.34 -88.04 -14.09
N ASN A 978 57.00 -87.70 -12.97
CA ASN A 978 58.40 -88.01 -12.69
C ASN A 978 58.55 -88.80 -11.36
N HIS A 979 59.66 -89.52 -11.15
CA HIS A 979 59.97 -90.15 -9.86
C HIS A 979 61.47 -90.19 -9.52
N ILE A 980 61.81 -90.38 -8.24
CA ILE A 980 63.18 -90.60 -7.75
C ILE A 980 63.21 -91.75 -6.73
N GLY A 981 64.11 -92.72 -6.94
CA GLY A 981 64.44 -93.80 -6.00
C GLY A 981 64.88 -95.10 -6.70
N SER A 982 65.93 -95.76 -6.20
CA SER A 982 66.36 -97.08 -6.69
C SER A 982 67.02 -97.88 -5.57
N GLY A 983 66.41 -98.99 -5.15
CA GLY A 983 66.93 -99.86 -4.08
C GLY A 983 66.27 -99.71 -2.71
N GLY A 984 64.96 -99.43 -2.67
CA GLY A 984 64.15 -99.44 -1.45
C GLY A 984 62.65 -99.43 -1.78
N THR A 985 61.79 -99.72 -0.80
CA THR A 985 60.32 -99.81 -1.01
C THR A 985 59.64 -98.45 -1.16
N ALA A 986 60.24 -97.35 -0.70
CA ALA A 986 59.66 -96.01 -0.77
C ALA A 986 60.19 -95.23 -1.98
N ILE A 987 59.29 -94.63 -2.76
CA ILE A 987 59.61 -93.85 -3.98
C ILE A 987 58.81 -92.55 -3.97
N GLN A 988 59.48 -91.43 -4.29
CA GLN A 988 58.89 -90.10 -4.39
C GLN A 988 58.50 -89.82 -5.84
N PHE A 989 57.25 -89.44 -6.07
CA PHE A 989 56.70 -88.99 -7.35
C PHE A 989 56.57 -87.46 -7.39
N TYR A 990 56.57 -86.90 -8.59
CA TYR A 990 56.43 -85.46 -8.83
C TYR A 990 55.55 -85.15 -10.04
N SER A 991 54.73 -84.11 -9.95
CA SER A 991 53.94 -83.50 -11.03
C SER A 991 54.59 -82.23 -11.60
N ASN A 992 55.88 -82.05 -11.34
CA ASN A 992 56.59 -80.77 -11.41
C ASN A 992 56.81 -80.19 -12.83
N ASN A 993 56.43 -80.93 -13.87
CA ASN A 993 56.51 -80.51 -15.28
C ASN A 993 55.11 -80.34 -15.92
N SER A 994 54.03 -80.49 -15.16
CA SER A 994 52.67 -80.24 -15.65
C SER A 994 52.45 -78.75 -15.94
N THR A 995 51.67 -78.44 -16.97
CA THR A 995 51.38 -77.06 -17.42
C THR A 995 49.90 -76.71 -17.32
N GLY A 996 49.55 -75.42 -17.44
CA GLY A 996 48.16 -74.96 -17.31
C GLY A 996 47.64 -75.02 -15.87
N LEU A 997 48.45 -74.61 -14.88
CA LEU A 997 48.11 -74.74 -13.47
C LEU A 997 47.73 -73.37 -12.89
N GLY A 998 46.48 -73.20 -12.46
CA GLY A 998 45.99 -72.05 -11.69
C GLY A 998 46.09 -72.23 -10.17
N GLN A 999 45.69 -71.22 -9.39
CA GLN A 999 45.70 -71.31 -7.93
C GLN A 999 44.76 -72.40 -7.39
N SER A 1000 43.69 -72.71 -8.14
CA SER A 1000 42.69 -73.72 -7.79
C SER A 1000 43.02 -75.15 -8.27
N THR A 1001 44.25 -75.41 -8.73
CA THR A 1001 44.64 -76.71 -9.32
C THR A 1001 44.58 -77.87 -8.33
N THR A 1002 43.93 -78.96 -8.73
CA THR A 1002 43.82 -80.23 -8.01
C THR A 1002 44.58 -81.35 -8.72
N TYR A 1003 45.08 -82.31 -7.93
CA TYR A 1003 45.87 -83.46 -8.39
C TYR A 1003 45.22 -84.75 -7.84
N ASN A 1004 45.32 -85.84 -8.58
CA ASN A 1004 44.81 -87.16 -8.16
C ASN A 1004 45.71 -88.27 -8.70
N TRP A 1005 46.63 -88.74 -7.87
CA TRP A 1005 47.51 -89.87 -8.13
C TRP A 1005 46.83 -91.19 -7.80
N THR A 1006 47.06 -92.22 -8.61
CA THR A 1006 46.56 -93.59 -8.41
C THR A 1006 47.74 -94.56 -8.46
N PHE A 1007 47.93 -95.33 -7.39
CA PHE A 1007 49.00 -96.33 -7.25
C PHE A 1007 48.42 -97.75 -7.32
N VAL A 1008 49.09 -98.71 -6.68
CA VAL A 1008 48.70 -100.12 -6.70
C VAL A 1008 47.70 -100.47 -5.61
N ASN A 1009 46.98 -101.59 -5.82
CA ASN A 1009 45.90 -102.07 -4.95
C ASN A 1009 44.75 -101.08 -4.69
N GLY A 1010 44.70 -99.97 -5.42
CA GLY A 1010 43.67 -98.93 -5.29
C GLY A 1010 44.05 -97.74 -4.40
N ASP A 1011 45.29 -97.66 -3.91
CA ASP A 1011 45.76 -96.51 -3.13
C ASP A 1011 45.84 -95.24 -3.99
N THR A 1012 45.53 -94.07 -3.41
CA THR A 1012 45.56 -92.77 -4.12
C THR A 1012 46.22 -91.66 -3.29
N SER A 1013 46.57 -90.53 -3.93
CA SER A 1013 46.98 -89.30 -3.22
C SER A 1013 46.55 -88.06 -3.99
N SER A 1014 46.03 -87.04 -3.30
CA SER A 1014 45.71 -85.74 -3.91
C SER A 1014 46.83 -84.69 -3.78
N THR A 1015 47.99 -85.06 -3.24
CA THR A 1015 49.14 -84.15 -3.15
C THR A 1015 49.89 -84.11 -4.48
N ALA A 1016 50.36 -82.93 -4.90
CA ALA A 1016 51.08 -82.74 -6.17
C ALA A 1016 52.32 -83.66 -6.30
N ASN A 1017 53.10 -83.82 -5.22
CA ASN A 1017 54.34 -84.59 -5.20
C ASN A 1017 54.34 -85.63 -4.04
N PRO A 1018 53.70 -86.81 -4.19
CA PRO A 1018 53.55 -87.81 -3.14
C PRO A 1018 54.75 -88.76 -3.00
N ILE A 1019 55.00 -89.25 -1.79
CA ILE A 1019 55.81 -90.46 -1.55
C ILE A 1019 54.86 -91.65 -1.42
N TYR A 1020 55.14 -92.73 -2.16
CA TYR A 1020 54.42 -93.99 -2.01
C TYR A 1020 55.38 -95.12 -1.63
N VAL A 1021 54.92 -96.05 -0.77
CA VAL A 1021 55.72 -97.17 -0.27
C VAL A 1021 55.13 -98.48 -0.77
N PHE A 1022 55.82 -99.13 -1.70
CA PHE A 1022 55.40 -100.39 -2.30
C PHE A 1022 55.57 -101.57 -1.33
N PRO A 1023 54.58 -102.49 -1.24
CA PRO A 1023 54.69 -103.68 -0.40
C PRO A 1023 55.72 -104.68 -0.95
N TRP A 1024 56.60 -105.19 -0.08
CA TRP A 1024 57.62 -106.19 -0.42
C TRP A 1024 57.20 -107.60 0.01
N ASN A 1025 57.31 -108.57 -0.91
CA ASN A 1025 56.87 -109.95 -0.70
C ASN A 1025 57.91 -111.02 -1.13
N GLY A 1026 59.11 -110.60 -1.54
CA GLY A 1026 60.09 -111.48 -2.19
C GLY A 1026 60.82 -110.72 -3.31
N PRO A 1027 61.38 -111.40 -4.32
CA PRO A 1027 62.27 -110.78 -5.32
C PRO A 1027 61.66 -109.60 -6.10
N PRO A 1028 62.50 -108.76 -6.75
CA PRO A 1028 62.09 -107.50 -7.38
C PRO A 1028 60.82 -107.59 -8.24
N THR A 1029 59.88 -106.68 -7.99
CA THR A 1029 58.53 -106.64 -8.60
C THR A 1029 58.24 -105.23 -9.15
N THR A 1030 57.56 -105.16 -10.30
CA THR A 1030 57.23 -103.92 -11.05
C THR A 1030 55.75 -103.55 -10.94
N TYR A 1031 55.44 -102.24 -10.93
CA TYR A 1031 54.11 -101.67 -10.65
C TYR A 1031 53.80 -100.44 -11.52
N THR A 1032 52.52 -100.21 -11.87
CA THR A 1032 52.02 -99.06 -12.66
C THR A 1032 51.36 -97.98 -11.79
N ILE A 1033 51.45 -96.71 -12.17
CA ILE A 1033 50.96 -95.50 -11.47
C ILE A 1033 50.28 -94.54 -12.48
N SER A 1034 49.26 -93.78 -12.06
CA SER A 1034 48.64 -92.68 -12.83
C SER A 1034 48.54 -91.36 -12.06
N LEU A 1035 48.39 -90.25 -12.79
CA LEU A 1035 48.14 -88.89 -12.28
C LEU A 1035 47.07 -88.20 -13.14
N GLU A 1036 45.99 -87.73 -12.52
CA GLU A 1036 45.01 -86.79 -13.10
C GLU A 1036 45.23 -85.37 -12.52
N ILE A 1037 45.10 -84.33 -13.35
CA ILE A 1037 45.15 -82.93 -12.94
C ILE A 1037 43.91 -82.20 -13.47
N ASN A 1038 43.29 -81.37 -12.63
CA ASN A 1038 42.17 -80.49 -12.98
C ASN A 1038 42.43 -79.07 -12.44
N ASN A 1039 42.41 -78.06 -13.31
CA ASN A 1039 42.68 -76.66 -12.95
C ASN A 1039 41.42 -75.76 -12.85
N GLY A 1040 40.22 -76.31 -13.10
CA GLY A 1040 38.96 -75.58 -13.21
C GLY A 1040 38.54 -75.26 -14.65
N CYS A 1041 39.49 -75.12 -15.58
CA CYS A 1041 39.25 -74.92 -17.01
C CYS A 1041 39.30 -76.22 -17.83
N GLY A 1042 39.97 -77.27 -17.34
CA GLY A 1042 40.04 -78.59 -18.01
C GLY A 1042 40.63 -79.71 -17.12
N VAL A 1043 40.79 -80.91 -17.68
CA VAL A 1043 41.32 -82.11 -16.99
C VAL A 1043 42.23 -82.94 -17.92
N ASP A 1044 43.38 -83.43 -17.42
CA ASP A 1044 44.29 -84.34 -18.16
C ASP A 1044 44.87 -85.47 -17.27
N VAL A 1045 45.26 -86.61 -17.86
CA VAL A 1045 45.66 -87.85 -17.15
C VAL A 1045 46.85 -88.59 -17.81
N GLU A 1046 47.88 -88.94 -17.02
CA GLU A 1046 49.13 -89.61 -17.47
C GLU A 1046 49.48 -90.88 -16.65
N THR A 1047 50.35 -91.79 -17.16
CA THR A 1047 50.74 -93.09 -16.51
C THR A 1047 52.25 -93.48 -16.56
N MET A 1048 52.74 -94.32 -15.64
CA MET A 1048 54.17 -94.73 -15.47
C MET A 1048 54.36 -96.13 -14.82
N GLU A 1049 55.51 -96.83 -15.01
CA GLU A 1049 55.89 -98.10 -14.30
C GLU A 1049 57.23 -98.05 -13.50
N VAL A 1050 57.37 -98.75 -12.35
CA VAL A 1050 58.53 -98.69 -11.40
C VAL A 1050 58.81 -100.03 -10.62
N THR A 1051 60.06 -100.32 -10.15
CA THR A 1051 60.54 -101.62 -9.53
C THR A 1051 61.45 -101.47 -8.25
N VAL A 1052 61.53 -102.47 -7.33
CA VAL A 1052 62.06 -102.37 -5.91
C VAL A 1052 63.03 -103.52 -5.42
N ASP A 1053 63.96 -103.31 -4.43
CA ASP A 1053 64.85 -104.32 -3.72
C ASP A 1053 65.62 -103.75 -2.45
N PRO A 1054 65.98 -104.49 -1.35
CA PRO A 1054 66.66 -103.90 -0.14
C PRO A 1054 67.85 -104.64 0.56
N LEU A 1055 68.85 -103.87 1.07
CA LEU A 1055 69.82 -104.16 2.17
C LEU A 1055 70.33 -102.82 2.79
N GLY A 1056 70.98 -102.70 3.97
CA GLY A 1056 71.54 -103.67 4.94
C GLY A 1056 71.68 -103.07 6.38
N VAL A 1057 72.79 -103.29 7.13
CA VAL A 1057 72.93 -102.83 8.54
C VAL A 1057 74.34 -102.28 8.94
N GLN A 1058 74.62 -100.99 8.74
CA GLN A 1058 75.87 -100.37 9.27
C GLN A 1058 75.82 -98.92 9.81
N ASP A 1059 74.72 -98.17 9.66
CA ASP A 1059 74.67 -96.73 10.00
C ASP A 1059 73.78 -96.36 11.22
N ILE A 1060 73.72 -97.20 12.25
CA ILE A 1060 73.08 -96.87 13.53
C ILE A 1060 74.15 -96.69 14.62
N GLU A 1061 74.73 -95.49 14.73
CA GLU A 1061 75.39 -95.00 15.97
C GLU A 1061 75.68 -93.48 15.93
N SER A 1062 74.68 -92.66 16.29
CA SER A 1062 74.76 -91.34 16.98
C SER A 1062 73.45 -90.57 16.77
N GLY A 1063 72.81 -89.97 17.77
CA GLY A 1063 73.19 -89.87 19.18
C GLY A 1063 72.45 -88.73 19.90
N SER A 1064 71.15 -88.56 19.63
CA SER A 1064 70.34 -87.44 20.16
C SER A 1064 69.09 -87.97 20.85
N PHE A 1065 68.99 -87.70 22.15
CA PHE A 1065 67.95 -88.18 23.07
C PHE A 1065 66.58 -87.50 22.84
N ALA A 1066 65.53 -88.07 23.42
CA ALA A 1066 64.17 -87.53 23.41
C ALA A 1066 63.68 -87.17 24.83
N ILE A 1067 62.82 -86.15 24.94
CA ILE A 1067 62.25 -85.68 26.22
C ILE A 1067 60.72 -85.58 26.14
N TYR A 1068 60.00 -85.97 27.19
CA TYR A 1068 58.54 -85.93 27.25
C TYR A 1068 57.96 -85.99 28.68
N PRO A 1069 56.79 -85.38 28.95
CA PRO A 1069 56.12 -84.40 28.10
C PRO A 1069 56.94 -83.10 28.00
N ASN A 1070 56.68 -82.32 26.96
CA ASN A 1070 57.26 -80.99 26.75
C ASN A 1070 56.18 -80.16 26.00
N PRO A 1071 55.50 -79.20 26.65
CA PRO A 1071 55.74 -78.67 28.00
C PRO A 1071 55.50 -79.65 29.16
N THR A 1072 55.98 -79.28 30.35
CA THR A 1072 55.80 -80.05 31.61
C THR A 1072 55.75 -79.12 32.83
N SER A 1073 55.10 -79.50 33.92
CA SER A 1073 55.06 -78.71 35.17
C SER A 1073 55.63 -79.45 36.40
N ASP A 1074 55.81 -80.78 36.35
CA ASP A 1074 56.29 -81.56 37.50
C ASP A 1074 57.45 -82.54 37.20
N ILE A 1075 57.27 -83.50 36.29
CA ILE A 1075 58.23 -84.58 36.00
C ILE A 1075 58.54 -84.64 34.50
N LEU A 1076 59.78 -84.32 34.14
CA LEU A 1076 60.31 -84.52 32.79
C LEU A 1076 60.90 -85.93 32.66
N ASN A 1077 60.44 -86.72 31.69
CA ASN A 1077 61.06 -87.98 31.31
C ASN A 1077 62.05 -87.76 30.16
N ILE A 1078 63.15 -88.51 30.18
CA ILE A 1078 64.26 -88.40 29.24
C ILE A 1078 64.63 -89.82 28.79
N ALA A 1079 64.45 -90.11 27.51
CA ALA A 1079 64.81 -91.37 26.88
C ALA A 1079 66.12 -91.22 26.11
N THR A 1080 67.12 -92.04 26.46
CA THR A 1080 68.46 -92.02 25.85
C THR A 1080 68.86 -93.41 25.33
N ASN A 1081 69.97 -93.49 24.61
CA ASN A 1081 70.53 -94.73 24.09
C ASN A 1081 72.02 -94.83 24.49
N ASP A 1082 72.29 -95.54 25.59
CA ASP A 1082 73.58 -95.82 26.22
C ASP A 1082 74.53 -94.62 26.37
N VAL A 1083 74.05 -93.56 27.04
CA VAL A 1083 74.85 -92.37 27.36
C VAL A 1083 75.90 -92.64 28.45
N GLU A 1084 77.07 -92.00 28.32
CA GLU A 1084 78.17 -92.03 29.30
C GLU A 1084 77.81 -91.37 30.65
N ALA A 1085 78.62 -91.59 31.69
CA ALA A 1085 78.40 -91.00 33.01
C ALA A 1085 78.71 -89.48 33.01
N GLY A 1086 77.84 -88.68 33.62
CA GLY A 1086 77.94 -87.22 33.60
C GLY A 1086 76.85 -86.55 34.45
N SER A 1087 76.24 -85.49 33.93
CA SER A 1087 75.07 -84.85 34.53
C SER A 1087 74.04 -84.46 33.46
N ILE A 1088 72.78 -84.34 33.91
CA ILE A 1088 71.68 -83.71 33.19
C ILE A 1088 71.53 -82.31 33.78
N SER A 1089 71.70 -81.29 32.95
CA SER A 1089 71.60 -79.88 33.37
C SER A 1089 70.38 -79.24 32.71
N ILE A 1090 69.53 -78.58 33.51
CA ILE A 1090 68.51 -77.66 33.01
C ILE A 1090 69.07 -76.25 33.13
N ILE A 1091 69.06 -75.52 32.02
CA ILE A 1091 69.73 -74.22 31.86
C ILE A 1091 68.67 -73.18 31.46
N ASP A 1092 68.67 -72.01 32.12
CA ASP A 1092 67.80 -70.90 31.73
C ASP A 1092 68.29 -70.20 30.44
N LEU A 1093 67.45 -69.35 29.84
CA LEU A 1093 67.82 -68.61 28.62
C LEU A 1093 69.00 -67.62 28.80
N SER A 1094 69.44 -67.36 30.03
CA SER A 1094 70.66 -66.58 30.32
C SER A 1094 71.93 -67.45 30.40
N GLY A 1095 71.82 -68.76 30.15
CA GLY A 1095 72.92 -69.70 30.15
C GLY A 1095 73.30 -70.22 31.54
N ARG A 1096 72.49 -69.96 32.58
CA ARG A 1096 72.77 -70.43 33.95
C ARG A 1096 72.11 -71.77 34.19
N THR A 1097 72.85 -72.74 34.73
CA THR A 1097 72.26 -74.01 35.18
C THR A 1097 71.40 -73.76 36.41
N VAL A 1098 70.09 -74.06 36.30
CA VAL A 1098 69.10 -73.89 37.36
C VAL A 1098 68.79 -75.19 38.10
N LEU A 1099 69.04 -76.34 37.47
CA LEU A 1099 68.93 -77.66 38.09
C LEU A 1099 69.96 -78.60 37.47
N GLU A 1100 70.62 -79.42 38.29
CA GLU A 1100 71.59 -80.42 37.82
C GLU A 1100 71.39 -81.74 38.56
N THR A 1101 71.30 -82.83 37.81
CA THR A 1101 71.11 -84.20 38.34
C THR A 1101 72.19 -85.13 37.80
N PRO A 1102 72.87 -85.95 38.62
CA PRO A 1102 73.92 -86.85 38.13
C PRO A 1102 73.36 -87.94 37.23
N LEU A 1103 74.05 -88.22 36.13
CA LEU A 1103 73.74 -89.27 35.15
C LEU A 1103 74.72 -90.44 35.31
N THR A 1104 74.18 -91.64 35.46
CA THR A 1104 74.98 -92.88 35.51
C THR A 1104 75.05 -93.51 34.12
N ALA A 1105 76.22 -93.97 33.71
CA ALA A 1105 76.43 -94.59 32.39
C ALA A 1105 75.45 -95.74 32.11
N GLY A 1106 74.90 -95.81 30.89
CA GLY A 1106 73.94 -96.84 30.46
C GLY A 1106 72.49 -96.62 30.92
N SER A 1107 72.13 -95.39 31.34
CA SER A 1107 70.76 -95.07 31.79
C SER A 1107 69.85 -94.68 30.63
N ASN A 1108 69.05 -95.62 30.14
CA ASN A 1108 68.21 -95.42 28.93
C ASN A 1108 66.86 -94.71 29.18
N ASN A 1109 66.36 -94.65 30.42
CA ASN A 1109 65.19 -93.84 30.78
C ASN A 1109 65.43 -93.18 32.14
N LEU A 1110 65.27 -91.85 32.19
CA LEU A 1110 65.52 -91.02 33.38
C LEU A 1110 64.34 -90.08 33.63
N THR A 1111 64.18 -89.66 34.89
CA THR A 1111 63.12 -88.72 35.31
C THR A 1111 63.73 -87.58 36.13
N VAL A 1112 63.41 -86.33 35.77
CA VAL A 1112 63.88 -85.13 36.45
C VAL A 1112 62.67 -84.36 36.97
N ASN A 1113 62.63 -84.08 38.28
CA ASN A 1113 61.58 -83.24 38.86
C ASN A 1113 61.93 -81.76 38.65
N VAL A 1114 61.02 -81.03 38.04
CA VAL A 1114 61.16 -79.60 37.68
C VAL A 1114 60.16 -78.69 38.39
N SER A 1115 59.31 -79.22 39.29
CA SER A 1115 58.18 -78.51 39.91
C SER A 1115 58.55 -77.31 40.82
N ASN A 1116 59.85 -77.08 41.03
CA ASN A 1116 60.38 -75.97 41.83
C ASN A 1116 61.08 -74.90 40.96
N LEU A 1117 61.09 -75.07 39.63
CA LEU A 1117 61.53 -74.07 38.67
C LEU A 1117 60.35 -73.18 38.27
N ALA A 1118 60.62 -71.93 37.92
CA ALA A 1118 59.57 -71.01 37.47
C ALA A 1118 59.14 -71.35 36.03
N ALA A 1119 57.87 -71.10 35.70
CA ALA A 1119 57.36 -71.23 34.33
C ALA A 1119 58.20 -70.41 33.32
N GLY A 1120 58.48 -70.99 32.16
CA GLY A 1120 59.32 -70.38 31.13
C GLY A 1120 60.02 -71.39 30.22
N SER A 1121 60.81 -70.89 29.26
CA SER A 1121 61.63 -71.72 28.38
C SER A 1121 63.02 -71.97 28.96
N TYR A 1122 63.51 -73.20 28.79
CA TYR A 1122 64.77 -73.71 29.30
C TYR A 1122 65.45 -74.58 28.24
N ILE A 1123 66.70 -74.98 28.50
CA ILE A 1123 67.45 -75.94 27.70
C ILE A 1123 67.84 -77.12 28.58
N VAL A 1124 67.54 -78.35 28.14
CA VAL A 1124 68.03 -79.59 28.74
C VAL A 1124 69.32 -79.97 28.02
N LYS A 1125 70.42 -80.05 28.78
CA LYS A 1125 71.74 -80.49 28.30
C LYS A 1125 72.08 -81.86 28.90
N ILE A 1126 72.54 -82.78 28.06
CA ILE A 1126 73.06 -84.10 28.45
C ILE A 1126 74.33 -84.37 27.66
N ALA A 1127 75.45 -84.62 28.36
CA ALA A 1127 76.79 -84.55 27.78
C ALA A 1127 76.94 -83.23 27.01
N ASP A 1128 77.15 -83.23 25.69
CA ASP A 1128 77.22 -82.02 24.86
C ASP A 1128 75.97 -81.76 23.98
N THR A 1129 74.98 -82.63 24.03
CA THR A 1129 73.74 -82.50 23.24
C THR A 1129 72.68 -81.71 24.02
N VAL A 1130 71.92 -80.85 23.33
CA VAL A 1130 70.90 -79.96 23.91
C VAL A 1130 69.54 -80.11 23.24
N GLN A 1131 68.46 -79.98 24.02
CA GLN A 1131 67.06 -79.96 23.58
C GLN A 1131 66.30 -78.81 24.28
N PRO A 1132 65.41 -78.07 23.61
CA PRO A 1132 64.59 -77.03 24.23
C PRO A 1132 63.48 -77.64 25.11
N LEU A 1133 63.22 -77.04 26.27
CA LEU A 1133 62.21 -77.44 27.24
C LEU A 1133 61.31 -76.24 27.56
N ILE A 1134 60.01 -76.47 27.70
CA ILE A 1134 59.06 -75.49 28.24
C ILE A 1134 58.54 -76.01 29.59
N ILE A 1135 58.59 -75.16 30.60
CA ILE A 1135 57.99 -75.41 31.92
C ILE A 1135 56.76 -74.50 32.07
N GLU A 1136 55.63 -75.08 32.48
CA GLU A 1136 54.36 -74.38 32.76
C GLU A 1136 54.11 -74.12 34.25
#